data_AF-A0A843IXB3-F1
#
_entry.id   AF-A0A843IXB3-F1
#
_cell.length_a   1.000
_cell.length_b   1.000
_cell.length_c   1.000
_cell.angle_alpha   90.00
_cell.angle_beta   90.00
_cell.angle_gamma   90.00
#
_symmetry.space_group_name_H-M   'P 1'
#
loop_
_entity.id
_entity.type
_entity.pdbx_description
1 polymer ?
#
loop_
_entity_poly.entity_id
_entity_poly.type
_entity_poly.pdbx_seq_one_letter_code
_entity_poly.pdbx_strand_id
1 'polypeptide(L)'
;MLDRRECYCQLLGLNPLRGSKYSDEAVMAAIDSAEEEWRKSSRTTDSTVRFKASKYLEEVPEMRATMKDPERRRLEFEAARKLLEGRLQGLKRQGVVLSDGSVHVFPDVITRQLAVLRWKGITESDVKAITGVKNTAPPSPVGSKVQNAYKAMAKVGAYTPAELFNALIDRPDLKIDRHPLNDASGFALAESTLKACEERVNNIKLADFPEQDAYIMCIRTVKLAFANESDYSELVRFGKCNRDLAPVMDLLETEYSARLTRKDIDRILEVQHSKIDLDMAIPILQIFCYSRKIPANFSESDSNMIRCPECWTLIEASDETAFCSTCGYNIRVACPSCGSKQLSKNRMCSTCGFDFKDGMNNARRLERSFKMNIAKGRIDSAASDLEEIKASYSGLLEASVLEPKLSEARKKFSTYIGIIDDAYARRRFYDAKGSCESLNAVYPDIFADNPDLRHKYEDSLRRYEEAERICRSADGLDSEDKKLACYINAADVCPDHPEARSKLREHPPQCPTDSEAFPKNDVVSIKFSPPADTKGVTYCIYRQEGSIPRIDENTVPLVETSKCSFEDTTPEPGVNYYYVLCSKRWGILSRNKELIGPVMVLTEVGNVKIDATEEGFRLSYEKPKKASRVRIWRRKKDDESEYTELDIKGADVYDDVCLGGTSYYYLFVAEYDINNRPLRSEGVEYSASSMKMPEPVNNLDIRRDRTDGTYVARWSSNYDATLYYSTKRLRFGNRIMKTEDVKSWMTEIEPVDVYSDGIRFAMEDGAVWYIYPIIQRGKTCVRGNEARVSNLIPFRDVEKSVVNRECVITMNWPKFAVEAEFRISNNEPKDPEDPDLEIKTVKREEYEENRHVRIPMGNSPRKFVYIYAMYKVEDEMVPSRPIMISVYSVECRKVRYAASKSKKSLTFEFSADRDVPEIPPVMAVQSS
;
A
#
# COMPACT_ATOMS: atom_id res chain seq x y z
N MET A 1 -21.18 22.41 31.78
CA MET A 1 -21.47 21.54 32.93
C MET A 1 -22.94 21.73 33.27
N LEU A 2 -23.83 20.83 32.80
CA LEU A 2 -25.23 20.84 33.21
C LEU A 2 -25.33 20.01 34.49
N ASP A 3 -25.87 20.62 35.52
CA ASP A 3 -26.03 20.11 36.88
C ASP A 3 -26.89 18.83 36.84
N ARG A 4 -26.25 17.66 36.87
CA ARG A 4 -26.95 16.37 36.93
C ARG A 4 -27.40 16.14 38.37
N ARG A 5 -28.68 16.37 38.67
CA ARG A 5 -29.33 15.92 39.92
C ARG A 5 -28.96 14.46 40.21
N GLU A 6 -28.67 14.14 41.47
CA GLU A 6 -28.34 12.77 41.87
C GLU A 6 -29.59 11.86 41.83
N CYS A 7 -29.40 10.60 41.45
CA CYS A 7 -30.51 9.67 41.24
C CYS A 7 -31.15 9.26 42.58
N TYR A 8 -32.48 9.36 42.67
CA TYR A 8 -33.21 9.12 43.91
C TYR A 8 -33.14 7.66 44.35
N CYS A 9 -33.18 6.70 43.42
CA CYS A 9 -32.99 5.29 43.76
C CYS A 9 -31.61 5.03 44.40
N GLN A 10 -30.57 5.76 43.99
CA GLN A 10 -29.23 5.64 44.58
C GLN A 10 -29.19 6.21 46.00
N LEU A 11 -29.75 7.41 46.18
CA LEU A 11 -29.82 8.11 47.47
C LEU A 11 -30.62 7.32 48.51
N LEU A 12 -31.72 6.71 48.10
CA LEU A 12 -32.61 5.91 48.95
C LEU A 12 -32.13 4.47 49.14
N GLY A 13 -31.04 4.06 48.48
CA GLY A 13 -30.55 2.68 48.53
C GLY A 13 -31.49 1.65 47.91
N LEU A 14 -32.41 2.07 47.03
CA LEU A 14 -33.35 1.19 46.34
C LEU A 14 -32.66 0.49 45.16
N ASN A 15 -32.94 -0.80 44.96
CA ASN A 15 -32.37 -1.58 43.86
C ASN A 15 -33.23 -1.38 42.60
N PRO A 16 -32.70 -0.75 41.53
CA PRO A 16 -33.49 -0.43 40.35
C PRO A 16 -33.95 -1.67 39.56
N LEU A 17 -33.32 -2.83 39.76
CA LEU A 17 -33.75 -4.11 39.15
C LEU A 17 -35.00 -4.69 39.81
N ARG A 18 -35.40 -4.19 40.98
CA ARG A 18 -36.50 -4.71 41.80
C ARG A 18 -37.64 -3.69 41.92
N GLY A 19 -37.73 -2.71 41.03
CA GLY A 19 -38.71 -1.63 41.08
C GLY A 19 -40.16 -2.09 41.23
N SER A 20 -40.55 -3.16 40.54
CA SER A 20 -41.90 -3.75 40.64
C SER A 20 -42.17 -4.54 41.92
N LYS A 21 -41.15 -4.77 42.76
CA LYS A 21 -41.24 -5.54 44.02
C LYS A 21 -41.33 -4.65 45.26
N TYR A 22 -41.11 -3.34 45.13
CA TYR A 22 -41.24 -2.41 46.25
C TYR A 22 -42.68 -1.94 46.36
N SER A 23 -43.31 -2.13 47.54
CA SER A 23 -44.60 -1.52 47.84
C SER A 23 -44.46 -0.03 48.10
N ASP A 24 -45.57 0.71 48.01
CA ASP A 24 -45.59 2.15 48.29
C ASP A 24 -45.10 2.47 49.71
N GLU A 25 -45.47 1.64 50.68
CA GLU A 25 -45.04 1.76 52.07
C GLU A 25 -43.52 1.55 52.20
N ALA A 26 -42.96 0.58 51.49
CA ALA A 26 -41.53 0.28 51.53
C ALA A 26 -40.69 1.42 50.93
N VAL A 27 -41.17 2.06 49.85
CA VAL A 27 -40.48 3.21 49.24
C VAL A 27 -40.55 4.44 50.15
N MET A 28 -41.71 4.71 50.76
CA MET A 28 -41.86 5.83 51.68
C MET A 28 -41.02 5.64 52.95
N ALA A 29 -40.97 4.42 53.50
CA ALA A 29 -40.09 4.10 54.63
C ALA A 29 -38.61 4.29 54.30
N ALA A 30 -38.18 4.00 53.06
CA ALA A 30 -36.82 4.27 52.61
C ALA A 30 -36.51 5.78 52.55
N ILE A 31 -37.48 6.60 52.13
CA ILE A 31 -37.36 8.07 52.15
C ILE A 31 -37.28 8.58 53.59
N ASP A 32 -38.14 8.10 54.49
CA ASP A 32 -38.13 8.49 55.90
C ASP A 32 -36.78 8.16 56.57
N SER A 33 -36.26 6.96 56.30
CA SER A 33 -34.97 6.52 56.83
C SER A 33 -33.79 7.35 56.29
N ALA A 34 -33.77 7.64 54.98
CA ALA A 34 -32.74 8.47 54.37
C ALA A 34 -32.80 9.93 54.87
N GLU A 35 -34.00 10.49 55.02
CA GLU A 35 -34.22 11.83 55.58
C GLU A 35 -33.68 11.93 57.01
N GLU A 36 -33.90 10.91 57.85
CA GLU A 36 -33.35 10.86 59.20
C GLU A 36 -31.81 10.77 59.20
N GLU A 37 -31.21 9.94 58.33
CA GLU A 37 -29.75 9.85 58.15
C GLU A 37 -29.15 11.20 57.73
N TRP A 38 -29.78 11.92 56.80
CA TRP A 38 -29.31 13.22 56.33
C TRP A 38 -29.50 14.32 57.38
N ARG A 39 -30.58 14.31 58.16
CA ARG A 39 -30.76 15.24 59.31
C ARG A 39 -29.71 15.06 60.39
N LYS A 40 -29.25 13.82 60.63
CA LYS A 40 -28.12 13.54 61.52
C LYS A 40 -26.82 14.03 60.90
N SER A 41 -26.60 13.73 59.62
CA SER A 41 -25.37 14.09 58.88
C SER A 41 -25.19 15.61 58.69
N SER A 42 -26.27 16.38 58.58
CA SER A 42 -26.23 17.85 58.47
C SER A 42 -25.80 18.57 59.76
N ARG A 43 -25.70 17.84 60.87
CA ARG A 43 -25.18 18.35 62.16
C ARG A 43 -23.72 17.99 62.41
N THR A 44 -23.06 17.33 61.44
CA THR A 44 -21.65 16.95 61.54
C THR A 44 -20.73 18.16 61.36
N THR A 45 -19.52 18.08 61.93
CA THR A 45 -18.47 19.12 61.81
C THR A 45 -17.77 19.12 60.46
N ASP A 46 -17.86 18.04 59.68
CA ASP A 46 -17.33 17.95 58.31
C ASP A 46 -18.17 18.81 57.35
N SER A 47 -17.55 19.86 56.79
CA SER A 47 -18.21 20.84 55.93
C SER A 47 -18.76 20.24 54.64
N THR A 48 -18.12 19.20 54.10
CA THR A 48 -18.50 18.56 52.83
C THR A 48 -19.69 17.63 53.03
N VAL A 49 -19.67 16.84 54.11
CA VAL A 49 -20.78 15.96 54.49
C VAL A 49 -22.01 16.78 54.87
N ARG A 50 -21.81 17.86 55.65
CA ARG A 50 -22.87 18.78 56.04
C ARG A 50 -23.55 19.42 54.82
N PHE A 51 -22.76 19.95 53.88
CA PHE A 51 -23.29 20.59 52.68
C PHE A 51 -24.14 19.63 51.82
N LYS A 52 -23.64 18.40 51.58
CA LYS A 52 -24.38 17.40 50.81
C LYS A 52 -25.67 16.97 51.49
N ALA A 53 -25.62 16.72 52.80
CA ALA A 53 -26.80 16.33 53.56
C ALA A 53 -27.89 17.42 53.55
N SER A 54 -27.51 18.71 53.65
CA SER A 54 -28.46 19.82 53.51
C SER A 54 -29.10 19.88 52.13
N LYS A 55 -28.32 19.68 51.05
CA LYS A 55 -28.84 19.64 49.68
C LYS A 55 -29.83 18.48 49.47
N TYR A 56 -29.54 17.29 49.98
CA TYR A 56 -30.46 16.15 49.85
C TYR A 56 -31.77 16.35 50.64
N LEU A 57 -31.72 17.04 51.80
CA LEU A 57 -32.91 17.38 52.57
C LEU A 57 -33.84 18.35 51.82
N GLU A 58 -33.30 19.29 51.04
CA GLU A 58 -34.09 20.19 50.18
C GLU A 58 -34.81 19.43 49.05
N GLU A 59 -34.25 18.32 48.58
CA GLU A 59 -34.82 17.49 47.51
C GLU A 59 -35.90 16.51 48.01
N VAL A 60 -36.02 16.24 49.33
CA VAL A 60 -36.97 15.26 49.90
C VAL A 60 -38.44 15.47 49.47
N PRO A 61 -39.01 16.69 49.48
CA PRO A 61 -40.39 16.89 49.04
C PRO A 61 -40.61 16.48 47.58
N GLU A 62 -39.64 16.76 46.71
CA GLU A 62 -39.68 16.36 45.30
C GLU A 62 -39.47 14.85 45.15
N MET A 63 -38.60 14.24 45.96
CA MET A 63 -38.43 12.78 46.02
C MET A 63 -39.76 12.08 46.35
N ARG A 64 -40.48 12.56 47.37
CA ARG A 64 -41.80 12.01 47.74
C ARG A 64 -42.83 12.20 46.63
N ALA A 65 -42.87 13.37 46.00
CA ALA A 65 -43.80 13.62 44.89
C ALA A 65 -43.50 12.71 43.68
N THR A 66 -42.23 12.52 43.35
CA THR A 66 -41.77 11.67 42.23
C THR A 66 -42.01 10.19 42.52
N MET A 67 -41.70 9.75 43.74
CA MET A 67 -41.87 8.35 44.13
C MET A 67 -43.32 7.99 44.45
N LYS A 68 -44.22 8.92 44.77
CA LYS A 68 -45.63 8.60 45.02
C LYS A 68 -46.44 8.41 43.73
N ASP A 69 -46.06 9.08 42.65
CA ASP A 69 -46.70 8.95 41.34
C ASP A 69 -46.20 7.68 40.61
N PRO A 70 -47.08 6.75 40.19
CA PRO A 70 -46.67 5.48 39.58
C PRO A 70 -45.84 5.64 38.29
N GLU A 71 -46.19 6.59 37.42
CA GLU A 71 -45.48 6.80 36.15
C GLU A 71 -44.13 7.48 36.37
N ARG A 72 -44.07 8.51 37.22
CA ARG A 72 -42.80 9.18 37.56
C ARG A 72 -41.87 8.24 38.30
N ARG A 73 -42.39 7.39 39.19
CA ARG A 73 -41.60 6.33 39.83
C ARG A 73 -41.03 5.36 38.80
N ARG A 74 -41.85 4.89 37.86
CA ARG A 74 -41.40 3.98 36.79
C ARG A 74 -40.25 4.59 35.99
N LEU A 75 -40.38 5.86 35.60
CA LEU A 75 -39.35 6.60 34.87
C LEU A 75 -38.06 6.79 35.69
N GLU A 76 -38.17 7.11 36.99
CA GLU A 76 -37.01 7.24 37.88
C GLU A 76 -36.26 5.91 38.04
N PHE A 77 -36.99 4.79 38.19
CA PHE A 77 -36.38 3.45 38.25
C PHE A 77 -35.74 3.03 36.92
N GLU A 78 -36.33 3.40 35.77
CA GLU A 78 -35.74 3.17 34.46
C GLU A 78 -34.46 4.00 34.26
N ALA A 79 -34.47 5.27 34.66
CA ALA A 79 -33.30 6.14 34.62
C ALA A 79 -32.19 5.64 35.56
N ALA A 80 -32.55 5.19 36.77
CA ALA A 80 -31.65 4.56 37.73
C ALA A 80 -31.02 3.28 37.18
N ARG A 81 -31.81 2.45 36.48
CA ARG A 81 -31.30 1.25 35.80
C ARG A 81 -30.29 1.60 34.71
N LYS A 82 -30.61 2.56 33.84
CA LYS A 82 -29.68 3.03 32.78
C LYS A 82 -28.40 3.62 33.37
N LEU A 83 -28.50 4.37 34.47
CA LEU A 83 -27.35 4.91 35.19
C LEU A 83 -26.47 3.80 35.79
N LEU A 84 -27.08 2.79 36.41
CA LEU A 84 -26.38 1.63 36.97
C LEU A 84 -25.69 0.82 35.88
N GLU A 85 -26.41 0.49 34.79
CA GLU A 85 -25.86 -0.19 33.62
C GLU A 85 -24.66 0.58 33.05
N GLY A 86 -24.79 1.90 32.84
CA GLY A 86 -23.71 2.75 32.36
C GLY A 86 -22.47 2.76 33.26
N ARG A 87 -22.65 2.80 34.59
CA ARG A 87 -21.52 2.72 35.55
C ARG A 87 -20.88 1.34 35.62
N LEU A 88 -21.61 0.29 35.25
CA LEU A 88 -21.14 -1.09 35.24
C LEU A 88 -20.53 -1.53 33.90
N GLN A 89 -20.73 -0.78 32.80
CA GLN A 89 -20.20 -1.12 31.46
C GLN A 89 -18.68 -1.39 31.45
N GLY A 90 -17.92 -0.67 32.29
CA GLY A 90 -16.47 -0.80 32.37
C GLY A 90 -15.96 -2.12 32.97
N LEU A 91 -16.78 -2.86 33.70
CA LEU A 91 -16.39 -4.13 34.33
C LEU A 91 -15.93 -5.17 33.32
N LYS A 92 -16.58 -5.23 32.15
CA LYS A 92 -16.26 -6.19 31.10
C LYS A 92 -14.82 -6.05 30.57
N ARG A 93 -14.20 -4.89 30.79
CA ARG A 93 -12.83 -4.58 30.34
C ARG A 93 -11.75 -4.83 31.40
N GLN A 94 -12.15 -5.18 32.62
CA GLN A 94 -11.26 -5.41 33.76
C GLN A 94 -10.96 -6.90 33.98
N GLY A 95 -11.19 -7.72 32.95
CA GLY A 95 -11.02 -9.16 32.98
C GLY A 95 -10.49 -9.70 31.66
N VAL A 96 -10.51 -11.02 31.56
CA VAL A 96 -10.21 -11.74 30.34
C VAL A 96 -11.52 -12.03 29.62
N VAL A 97 -11.64 -11.56 28.38
CA VAL A 97 -12.72 -11.96 27.48
C VAL A 97 -12.22 -13.15 26.69
N LEU A 98 -12.92 -14.28 26.77
CA LEU A 98 -12.55 -15.50 26.07
C LEU A 98 -12.98 -15.42 24.60
N SER A 99 -12.53 -16.40 23.81
CA SER A 99 -12.86 -16.50 22.38
C SER A 99 -14.36 -16.67 22.11
N ASP A 100 -15.11 -17.25 23.05
CA ASP A 100 -16.58 -17.38 22.99
C ASP A 100 -17.32 -16.08 23.40
N GLY A 101 -16.57 -15.00 23.70
CA GLY A 101 -17.12 -13.72 24.14
C GLY A 101 -17.52 -13.67 25.62
N SER A 102 -17.38 -14.76 26.36
CA SER A 102 -17.64 -14.76 27.80
C SER A 102 -16.57 -13.98 28.55
N VAL A 103 -16.99 -13.27 29.61
CA VAL A 103 -16.13 -12.31 30.30
C VAL A 103 -15.82 -12.79 31.72
N HIS A 104 -14.54 -12.99 31.99
CA HIS A 104 -14.03 -13.47 33.27
C HIS A 104 -13.24 -12.36 33.98
N VAL A 105 -13.84 -11.75 35.00
CA VAL A 105 -13.22 -10.68 35.80
C VAL A 105 -12.47 -11.26 37.01
N PHE A 106 -11.44 -10.55 37.48
CA PHE A 106 -10.69 -10.97 38.66
C PHE A 106 -11.56 -10.89 39.92
N PRO A 107 -11.38 -11.78 40.92
CA PRO A 107 -12.26 -11.85 42.09
C PRO A 107 -12.40 -10.52 42.85
N ASP A 108 -11.35 -9.72 42.91
CA ASP A 108 -11.28 -8.44 43.62
C ASP A 108 -11.85 -7.24 42.85
N VAL A 109 -12.17 -7.42 41.56
CA VAL A 109 -12.70 -6.35 40.70
C VAL A 109 -14.14 -6.01 41.05
N ILE A 110 -15.00 -7.01 41.29
CA ILE A 110 -16.41 -6.77 41.61
C ILE A 110 -16.54 -6.08 42.98
N THR A 111 -15.77 -6.53 43.97
CA THR A 111 -15.74 -5.92 45.30
C THR A 111 -15.29 -4.46 45.24
N ARG A 112 -14.24 -4.16 44.47
CA ARG A 112 -13.77 -2.77 44.26
C ARG A 112 -14.82 -1.92 43.55
N GLN A 113 -15.49 -2.46 42.54
CA GLN A 113 -16.52 -1.73 41.81
C GLN A 113 -17.73 -1.40 42.69
N LEU A 114 -18.15 -2.30 43.58
CA LEU A 114 -19.22 -2.05 44.55
C LEU A 114 -18.85 -0.92 45.52
N ALA A 115 -17.60 -0.88 45.99
CA ALA A 115 -17.08 0.20 46.82
C ALA A 115 -17.08 1.57 46.10
N VAL A 116 -16.79 1.59 44.80
CA VAL A 116 -16.83 2.81 43.97
C VAL A 116 -18.26 3.27 43.68
N LEU A 117 -19.18 2.33 43.43
CA LEU A 117 -20.58 2.62 43.13
C LEU A 117 -21.32 3.28 44.30
N ARG A 118 -20.96 2.95 45.54
CA ARG A 118 -21.58 3.49 46.77
C ARG A 118 -23.13 3.44 46.73
N TRP A 119 -23.69 2.32 46.28
CA TRP A 119 -25.15 2.13 46.16
C TRP A 119 -25.57 0.98 47.07
N LYS A 120 -26.10 1.30 48.26
CA LYS A 120 -26.34 0.34 49.36
C LYS A 120 -27.19 -0.88 48.95
N GLY A 121 -28.15 -0.73 48.03
CA GLY A 121 -29.08 -1.78 47.60
C GLY A 121 -28.59 -2.75 46.51
N ILE A 122 -27.35 -2.59 46.01
CA ILE A 122 -26.79 -3.42 44.92
C ILE A 122 -25.85 -4.47 45.48
N THR A 123 -26.07 -5.74 45.10
CA THR A 123 -25.24 -6.88 45.51
C THR A 123 -24.34 -7.39 44.38
N GLU A 124 -23.35 -8.23 44.72
CA GLU A 124 -22.51 -8.91 43.72
C GLU A 124 -23.33 -9.73 42.71
N SER A 125 -24.40 -10.39 43.14
CA SER A 125 -25.31 -11.12 42.25
C SER A 125 -26.02 -10.20 41.25
N ASP A 126 -26.40 -8.99 41.67
CA ASP A 126 -27.05 -8.02 40.79
C ASP A 126 -26.06 -7.49 39.74
N VAL A 127 -24.80 -7.25 40.14
CA VAL A 127 -23.72 -6.85 39.21
C VAL A 127 -23.46 -7.93 38.16
N LYS A 128 -23.40 -9.20 38.57
CA LYS A 128 -23.23 -10.33 37.65
C LYS A 128 -24.42 -10.47 36.70
N ALA A 129 -25.64 -10.31 37.19
CA ALA A 129 -26.85 -10.38 36.38
C ALA A 129 -26.91 -9.26 35.32
N ILE A 130 -26.53 -8.03 35.67
CA ILE A 130 -26.52 -6.90 34.74
C ILE A 130 -25.41 -7.04 33.69
N THR A 131 -24.21 -7.42 34.12
CA THR A 131 -23.03 -7.36 33.26
C THR A 131 -22.76 -8.69 32.54
N GLY A 132 -23.30 -9.81 33.00
CA GLY A 132 -23.01 -11.15 32.47
C GLY A 132 -21.57 -11.61 32.74
N VAL A 133 -20.82 -10.93 33.62
CA VAL A 133 -19.44 -11.30 33.95
C VAL A 133 -19.40 -12.47 34.94
N LYS A 134 -18.39 -13.33 34.77
CA LYS A 134 -18.05 -14.41 35.69
C LYS A 134 -16.83 -14.00 36.51
N ASN A 135 -16.78 -14.35 37.78
CA ASN A 135 -15.61 -14.15 38.65
C ASN A 135 -14.87 -15.46 38.96
N THR A 136 -15.20 -16.52 38.24
CA THR A 136 -14.51 -17.82 38.28
C THR A 136 -13.42 -17.86 37.21
N ALA A 137 -12.43 -18.73 37.39
CA ALA A 137 -11.40 -18.92 36.37
C ALA A 137 -12.00 -19.41 35.03
N PRO A 138 -11.35 -19.10 33.89
CA PRO A 138 -11.69 -19.69 32.60
C PRO A 138 -11.61 -21.22 32.62
N PRO A 139 -12.41 -21.92 31.80
CA PRO A 139 -12.33 -23.38 31.70
C PRO A 139 -10.95 -23.84 31.19
N SER A 140 -10.44 -24.94 31.75
CA SER A 140 -9.19 -25.57 31.31
C SER A 140 -9.37 -26.16 29.91
N PRO A 141 -8.39 -26.03 28.99
CA PRO A 141 -8.46 -26.66 27.68
C PRO A 141 -8.35 -28.19 27.71
N VAL A 142 -7.85 -28.74 28.82
CA VAL A 142 -7.62 -30.17 29.00
C VAL A 142 -8.29 -30.68 30.28
N GLY A 143 -8.54 -32.00 30.32
CA GLY A 143 -9.12 -32.67 31.49
C GLY A 143 -8.28 -32.54 32.76
N SER A 144 -8.91 -32.72 33.92
CA SER A 144 -8.24 -32.56 35.22
C SER A 144 -7.04 -33.51 35.43
N LYS A 145 -7.08 -34.71 34.86
CA LYS A 145 -5.97 -35.67 34.88
C LYS A 145 -4.74 -35.11 34.16
N VAL A 146 -4.93 -34.64 32.93
CA VAL A 146 -3.89 -34.05 32.08
C VAL A 146 -3.32 -32.78 32.71
N GLN A 147 -4.19 -31.89 33.21
CA GLN A 147 -3.76 -30.65 33.86
C GLN A 147 -2.92 -30.92 35.12
N ASN A 148 -3.31 -31.91 35.94
CA ASN A 148 -2.57 -32.28 37.13
C ASN A 148 -1.22 -32.94 36.78
N ALA A 149 -1.19 -33.80 35.76
CA ALA A 149 0.03 -34.40 35.25
C ALA A 149 1.01 -33.34 34.75
N TYR A 150 0.56 -32.36 33.96
CA TYR A 150 1.39 -31.24 33.51
C TYR A 150 1.95 -30.42 34.68
N LYS A 151 1.11 -30.03 35.65
CA LYS A 151 1.57 -29.29 36.85
C LYS A 151 2.62 -30.06 37.64
N ALA A 152 2.51 -31.38 37.68
CA ALA A 152 3.49 -32.24 38.33
C ALA A 152 4.81 -32.31 37.53
N MET A 153 4.76 -32.39 36.20
CA MET A 153 5.95 -32.37 35.33
C MET A 153 6.68 -31.02 35.38
N ALA A 154 5.93 -29.91 35.34
CA ALA A 154 6.52 -28.57 35.39
C ALA A 154 7.33 -28.31 36.69
N LYS A 155 6.94 -28.94 37.81
CA LYS A 155 7.68 -28.85 39.09
C LYS A 155 9.07 -29.48 39.05
N VAL A 156 9.28 -30.46 38.16
CA VAL A 156 10.56 -31.12 37.94
C VAL A 156 11.26 -30.63 36.66
N GLY A 157 10.79 -29.50 36.10
CA GLY A 157 11.41 -28.86 34.93
C GLY A 157 11.10 -29.53 33.58
N ALA A 158 10.09 -30.40 33.52
CA ALA A 158 9.68 -31.07 32.28
C ALA A 158 8.34 -30.51 31.76
N TYR A 159 8.24 -30.31 30.45
CA TYR A 159 6.99 -29.91 29.78
C TYR A 159 6.27 -31.12 29.17
N THR A 160 7.02 -32.11 28.68
CA THR A 160 6.43 -33.34 28.09
C THR A 160 6.82 -34.61 28.86
N PRO A 161 6.04 -35.71 28.73
CA PRO A 161 6.43 -37.00 29.29
C PRO A 161 7.78 -37.51 28.76
N ALA A 162 8.11 -37.25 27.49
CA ALA A 162 9.40 -37.63 26.92
C ALA A 162 10.57 -36.90 27.61
N GLU A 163 10.45 -35.60 27.86
CA GLU A 163 11.45 -34.83 28.62
C GLU A 163 11.61 -35.36 30.04
N LEU A 164 10.49 -35.64 30.73
CA LEU A 164 10.51 -36.22 32.07
C LEU A 164 11.27 -37.55 32.11
N PHE A 165 10.97 -38.47 31.18
CA PHE A 165 11.60 -39.78 31.16
C PHE A 165 13.06 -39.70 30.71
N ASN A 166 13.38 -38.87 29.72
CA ASN A 166 14.76 -38.68 29.28
C ASN A 166 15.62 -38.08 30.39
N ALA A 167 15.09 -37.13 31.17
CA ALA A 167 15.79 -36.59 32.34
C ALA A 167 16.11 -37.66 33.39
N LEU A 168 15.32 -38.74 33.48
CA LEU A 168 15.59 -39.88 34.35
C LEU A 168 16.53 -40.92 33.69
N ILE A 169 16.43 -41.12 32.38
CA ILE A 169 17.30 -42.02 31.61
C ILE A 169 18.73 -41.49 31.57
N ASP A 170 18.90 -40.18 31.33
CA ASP A 170 20.20 -39.53 31.17
C ASP A 170 20.97 -39.40 32.50
N ARG A 171 20.33 -39.74 33.63
CA ARG A 171 20.95 -39.75 34.97
C ARG A 171 21.79 -41.02 35.18
N PRO A 172 23.14 -40.92 35.25
CA PRO A 172 24.02 -42.10 35.33
C PRO A 172 23.84 -42.92 36.62
N ASP A 173 23.39 -42.28 37.69
CA ASP A 173 23.06 -42.84 39.01
C ASP A 173 21.82 -43.76 38.97
N LEU A 174 20.88 -43.48 38.06
CA LEU A 174 19.66 -44.25 37.89
C LEU A 174 19.86 -45.50 37.02
N LYS A 175 20.88 -45.57 36.15
CA LYS A 175 21.19 -46.76 35.33
C LYS A 175 19.96 -47.36 34.63
N ILE A 176 19.08 -46.50 34.08
CA ILE A 176 17.89 -46.95 33.37
C ILE A 176 18.30 -47.27 31.92
N ASP A 177 18.33 -48.56 31.57
CA ASP A 177 18.73 -49.02 30.23
C ASP A 177 17.54 -48.94 29.24
N ARG A 178 17.22 -47.73 28.79
CA ARG A 178 16.16 -47.45 27.81
C ARG A 178 16.65 -46.41 26.81
N HIS A 179 16.17 -46.51 25.57
CA HIS A 179 16.44 -45.51 24.55
C HIS A 179 15.66 -44.23 24.85
N PRO A 180 16.26 -43.03 24.65
CA PRO A 180 15.56 -41.77 24.80
C PRO A 180 14.32 -41.69 23.92
N LEU A 181 13.27 -41.10 24.46
CA LEU A 181 12.02 -40.84 23.77
C LEU A 181 12.07 -39.51 23.02
N ASN A 182 11.23 -39.36 22.00
CA ASN A 182 10.98 -38.08 21.36
C ASN A 182 9.47 -37.84 21.28
N ASP A 183 9.07 -36.64 20.84
CA ASP A 183 7.65 -36.24 20.76
C ASP A 183 6.83 -37.08 19.75
N ALA A 184 7.47 -37.92 18.93
CA ALA A 184 6.82 -38.86 18.00
C ALA A 184 6.79 -40.31 18.53
N SER A 185 7.35 -40.58 19.72
CA SER A 185 7.32 -41.89 20.34
C SER A 185 5.90 -42.30 20.69
N GLY A 186 5.46 -43.45 20.16
CA GLY A 186 4.11 -43.97 20.37
C GLY A 186 3.80 -44.37 21.81
N PHE A 187 2.52 -44.43 22.14
CA PHE A 187 1.98 -44.68 23.49
C PHE A 187 2.58 -45.92 24.17
N ALA A 188 2.67 -47.05 23.47
CA ALA A 188 3.18 -48.31 24.02
C ALA A 188 4.65 -48.21 24.49
N LEU A 189 5.49 -47.48 23.74
CA LEU A 189 6.90 -47.29 24.09
C LEU A 189 7.02 -46.37 25.32
N ALA A 190 6.25 -45.29 25.35
CA ALA A 190 6.21 -44.37 26.48
C ALA A 190 5.68 -45.05 27.76
N GLU A 191 4.66 -45.90 27.66
CA GLU A 191 4.12 -46.65 28.80
C GLU A 191 5.14 -47.65 29.37
N SER A 192 5.87 -48.35 28.48
CA SER A 192 6.93 -49.27 28.90
C SER A 192 8.10 -48.56 29.60
N THR A 193 8.39 -47.32 29.16
CA THR A 193 9.45 -46.47 29.74
C THR A 193 9.01 -45.90 31.08
N LEU A 194 7.76 -45.45 31.20
CA LEU A 194 7.16 -45.03 32.46
C LEU A 194 7.28 -46.11 33.54
N LYS A 195 6.98 -47.37 33.22
CA LYS A 195 7.11 -48.50 34.17
C LYS A 195 8.55 -48.69 34.65
N ALA A 196 9.52 -48.64 33.72
CA ALA A 196 10.94 -48.76 34.05
C ALA A 196 11.43 -47.59 34.94
N CYS A 197 11.01 -46.36 34.63
CA CYS A 197 11.32 -45.18 35.44
C CYS A 197 10.67 -45.25 36.83
N GLU A 198 9.40 -45.68 36.92
CA GLU A 198 8.69 -45.86 38.18
C GLU A 198 9.38 -46.89 39.09
N GLU A 199 9.72 -48.06 38.55
CA GLU A 199 10.42 -49.11 39.30
C GLU A 199 11.77 -48.63 39.81
N ARG A 200 12.55 -47.91 38.99
CA ARG A 200 13.88 -47.47 39.42
C ARG A 200 13.82 -46.36 40.44
N VAL A 201 12.97 -45.35 40.22
CA VAL A 201 12.81 -44.21 41.13
C VAL A 201 12.25 -44.65 42.48
N ASN A 202 11.40 -45.68 42.55
CA ASN A 202 10.90 -46.19 43.83
C ASN A 202 11.95 -47.01 44.62
N ASN A 203 12.96 -47.58 43.96
CA ASN A 203 13.91 -48.52 44.56
C ASN A 203 15.30 -47.94 44.84
N ILE A 204 15.59 -46.71 44.42
CA ILE A 204 16.85 -46.03 44.74
C ILE A 204 16.83 -45.49 46.19
N LYS A 205 17.99 -45.37 46.83
CA LYS A 205 18.09 -44.77 48.17
C LYS A 205 17.99 -43.25 48.08
N LEU A 206 17.28 -42.63 49.02
CA LEU A 206 17.11 -41.18 49.11
C LEU A 206 18.43 -40.39 49.16
N ALA A 207 19.48 -40.99 49.75
CA ALA A 207 20.82 -40.40 49.79
C ALA A 207 21.48 -40.27 48.41
N ASP A 208 21.14 -41.18 47.49
CA ASP A 208 21.69 -41.22 46.12
C ASP A 208 20.82 -40.40 45.14
N PHE A 209 19.57 -40.10 45.51
CA PHE A 209 18.65 -39.28 44.73
C PHE A 209 17.81 -38.34 45.62
N PRO A 210 18.34 -37.15 45.98
CA PRO A 210 17.67 -36.24 46.92
C PRO A 210 16.30 -35.72 46.47
N GLU A 211 16.05 -35.68 45.15
CA GLU A 211 14.78 -35.21 44.56
C GLU A 211 13.74 -36.35 44.39
N GLN A 212 14.03 -37.55 44.90
CA GLN A 212 13.24 -38.76 44.72
C GLN A 212 11.75 -38.56 44.97
N ASP A 213 11.37 -37.93 46.08
CA ASP A 213 9.96 -37.73 46.43
C ASP A 213 9.21 -36.87 45.40
N ALA A 214 9.86 -35.84 44.84
CA ALA A 214 9.27 -34.98 43.82
C ALA A 214 8.99 -35.75 42.52
N TYR A 215 9.93 -36.61 42.11
CA TYR A 215 9.76 -37.47 40.94
C TYR A 215 8.77 -38.61 41.17
N ILE A 216 8.72 -39.21 42.36
CA ILE A 216 7.68 -40.21 42.72
C ILE A 216 6.29 -39.58 42.61
N MET A 217 6.09 -38.40 43.20
CA MET A 217 4.82 -37.69 43.10
C MET A 217 4.48 -37.32 41.65
N CYS A 218 5.49 -36.95 40.87
CA CYS A 218 5.32 -36.63 39.46
C CYS A 218 4.89 -37.85 38.64
N ILE A 219 5.63 -38.95 38.73
CA ILE A 219 5.35 -40.22 38.05
C ILE A 219 3.96 -40.74 38.42
N ARG A 220 3.57 -40.71 39.70
CA ARG A 220 2.22 -41.13 40.14
C ARG A 220 1.11 -40.33 39.46
N THR A 221 1.31 -39.03 39.29
CA THR A 221 0.31 -38.15 38.68
C THR A 221 0.28 -38.33 37.16
N VAL A 222 1.44 -38.44 36.52
CA VAL A 222 1.60 -38.71 35.08
C VAL A 222 0.98 -40.06 34.71
N LYS A 223 1.16 -41.10 35.54
CA LYS A 223 0.56 -42.42 35.35
C LYS A 223 -0.96 -42.40 35.19
N LEU A 224 -1.65 -41.44 35.83
CA LEU A 224 -3.11 -41.28 35.67
C LEU A 224 -3.51 -40.77 34.27
N ALA A 225 -2.63 -40.04 33.58
CA ALA A 225 -2.81 -39.60 32.20
C ALA A 225 -2.40 -40.68 31.17
N PHE A 226 -1.74 -41.75 31.60
CA PHE A 226 -1.45 -42.94 30.80
C PHE A 226 -2.57 -43.99 30.84
N ALA A 227 -3.73 -43.66 31.43
CA ALA A 227 -4.86 -44.58 31.51
C ALA A 227 -5.47 -44.93 30.15
N ASN A 228 -5.33 -44.04 29.16
CA ASN A 228 -5.72 -44.26 27.77
C ASN A 228 -4.83 -43.40 26.85
N GLU A 229 -4.78 -43.77 25.57
CA GLU A 229 -3.94 -43.11 24.57
C GLU A 229 -4.37 -41.66 24.30
N SER A 230 -5.67 -41.36 24.43
CA SER A 230 -6.22 -40.00 24.23
C SER A 230 -5.66 -39.01 25.27
N ASP A 231 -5.75 -39.34 26.57
CA ASP A 231 -5.24 -38.51 27.68
C ASP A 231 -3.71 -38.30 27.56
N TYR A 232 -2.98 -39.33 27.11
CA TYR A 232 -1.55 -39.21 26.84
C TYR A 232 -1.24 -38.27 25.68
N SER A 233 -1.95 -38.42 24.56
CA SER A 233 -1.77 -37.55 23.39
C SER A 233 -2.12 -36.09 23.71
N GLU A 234 -3.16 -35.86 24.51
CA GLU A 234 -3.57 -34.54 24.97
C GLU A 234 -2.52 -33.94 25.93
N LEU A 235 -1.91 -34.75 26.81
CA LEU A 235 -0.81 -34.32 27.68
C LEU A 235 0.44 -33.91 26.89
N VAL A 236 0.82 -34.68 25.86
CA VAL A 236 1.95 -34.33 24.98
C VAL A 236 1.66 -33.02 24.24
N ARG A 237 0.47 -32.90 23.64
CA ARG A 237 0.04 -31.70 22.91
C ARG A 237 0.01 -30.45 23.81
N PHE A 238 -0.57 -30.57 25.01
CA PHE A 238 -0.65 -29.48 25.99
C PHE A 238 0.73 -29.07 26.52
N GLY A 239 1.58 -30.05 26.85
CA GLY A 239 2.94 -29.82 27.32
C GLY A 239 3.81 -29.08 26.30
N LYS A 240 3.80 -29.57 25.05
CA LYS A 240 4.51 -28.93 23.94
C LYS A 240 4.06 -27.49 23.69
N CYS A 241 2.74 -27.27 23.69
CA CYS A 241 2.20 -25.93 23.49
C CYS A 241 2.61 -24.96 24.62
N ASN A 242 2.63 -25.41 25.88
CA ASN A 242 3.12 -24.57 26.99
C ASN A 242 4.63 -24.28 26.88
N ARG A 243 5.44 -25.24 26.42
CA ARG A 243 6.87 -25.05 26.17
C ARG A 243 7.09 -23.95 25.13
N ASP A 244 6.38 -24.04 24.02
CA ASP A 244 6.48 -23.08 22.91
C ASP A 244 5.92 -21.70 23.31
N LEU A 245 4.98 -21.63 24.26
CA LEU A 245 4.44 -20.37 24.76
C LEU A 245 5.25 -19.71 25.88
N ALA A 246 6.26 -20.38 26.45
CA ALA A 246 7.02 -19.83 27.57
C ALA A 246 7.62 -18.42 27.29
N PRO A 247 8.25 -18.16 26.12
CA PRO A 247 8.77 -16.82 25.81
C PRO A 247 7.66 -15.76 25.70
N VAL A 248 6.50 -16.16 25.17
CA VAL A 248 5.33 -15.28 25.04
C VAL A 248 4.77 -14.93 26.42
N MET A 249 4.66 -15.92 27.31
CA MET A 249 4.19 -15.71 28.69
C MET A 249 5.10 -14.76 29.47
N ASP A 250 6.42 -14.91 29.35
CA ASP A 250 7.39 -14.04 29.99
C ASP A 250 7.30 -12.59 29.47
N LEU A 251 7.14 -12.41 28.15
CA LEU A 251 6.92 -11.10 27.53
C LEU A 251 5.63 -10.44 28.04
N LEU A 252 4.53 -11.21 28.12
CA LEU A 252 3.24 -10.72 28.61
C LEU A 252 3.30 -10.29 30.08
N GLU A 253 4.04 -11.02 30.91
CA GLU A 253 4.17 -10.72 32.35
C GLU A 253 5.08 -9.50 32.61
N THR A 254 6.11 -9.30 31.79
CA THR A 254 7.12 -8.25 32.03
C THR A 254 6.80 -6.90 31.37
N GLU A 255 6.13 -6.89 30.22
CA GLU A 255 6.11 -5.70 29.35
C GLU A 255 4.72 -5.05 29.16
N TYR A 256 3.64 -5.73 29.54
CA TYR A 256 2.27 -5.25 29.27
C TYR A 256 1.52 -4.89 30.55
N SER A 257 1.18 -3.60 30.67
CA SER A 257 0.32 -3.08 31.75
C SER A 257 -1.06 -2.60 31.27
N ALA A 258 -1.33 -2.70 29.97
CA ALA A 258 -2.57 -2.30 29.31
C ALA A 258 -3.36 -3.53 28.83
N ARG A 259 -4.65 -3.34 28.53
CA ARG A 259 -5.50 -4.42 28.03
C ARG A 259 -5.08 -4.83 26.62
N LEU A 260 -4.80 -6.11 26.43
CA LEU A 260 -4.43 -6.68 25.13
C LEU A 260 -5.67 -6.92 24.27
N THR A 261 -5.58 -6.61 22.98
CA THR A 261 -6.62 -6.98 22.00
C THR A 261 -6.31 -8.31 21.34
N ARG A 262 -7.29 -8.89 20.62
CA ARG A 262 -7.08 -10.14 19.90
C ARG A 262 -5.99 -10.00 18.83
N LYS A 263 -5.99 -8.85 18.14
CA LYS A 263 -4.96 -8.51 17.14
C LYS A 263 -3.56 -8.37 17.75
N ASP A 264 -3.44 -7.83 18.96
CA ASP A 264 -2.14 -7.75 19.64
C ASP A 264 -1.62 -9.16 19.97
N ILE A 265 -2.51 -10.04 20.45
CA ILE A 265 -2.18 -11.42 20.81
C ILE A 265 -1.75 -12.22 19.57
N ASP A 266 -2.52 -12.12 18.48
CA ASP A 266 -2.20 -12.82 17.23
C ASP A 266 -0.84 -12.35 16.67
N ARG A 267 -0.55 -11.05 16.72
CA ARG A 267 0.76 -10.50 16.31
C ARG A 267 1.91 -10.97 17.19
N ILE A 268 1.73 -11.00 18.51
CA ILE A 268 2.75 -11.49 19.44
C ILE A 268 3.06 -12.96 19.13
N LEU A 269 2.03 -13.77 18.86
CA LEU A 269 2.18 -15.17 18.48
C LEU A 269 2.91 -15.31 17.13
N GLU A 270 2.53 -14.54 16.12
CA GLU A 270 3.17 -14.54 14.79
C GLU A 270 4.65 -14.18 14.83
N VAL A 271 5.02 -13.16 15.63
CA VAL A 271 6.41 -12.69 15.76
C VAL A 271 7.29 -13.71 16.47
N GLN A 272 6.76 -14.37 17.51
CA GLN A 272 7.55 -15.26 18.34
C GLN A 272 7.60 -16.71 17.80
N HIS A 273 6.57 -17.17 17.09
CA HIS A 273 6.52 -18.55 16.59
C HIS A 273 5.63 -18.75 15.35
N SER A 274 6.19 -19.33 14.29
CA SER A 274 5.48 -19.59 13.03
C SER A 274 4.67 -20.90 12.97
N LYS A 275 4.73 -21.74 14.01
CA LYS A 275 4.12 -23.10 14.02
C LYS A 275 3.50 -23.49 15.36
N ILE A 276 2.85 -22.55 16.06
CA ILE A 276 2.10 -22.87 17.30
C ILE A 276 0.71 -23.40 16.97
N ASP A 277 0.27 -24.39 17.74
CA ASP A 277 -1.10 -24.90 17.75
C ASP A 277 -2.04 -23.85 18.40
N LEU A 278 -2.65 -23.01 17.57
CA LEU A 278 -3.49 -21.89 18.03
C LEU A 278 -4.71 -22.35 18.83
N ASP A 279 -5.28 -23.51 18.50
CA ASP A 279 -6.46 -24.06 19.19
C ASP A 279 -6.15 -24.39 20.65
N MET A 280 -4.92 -24.84 20.94
CA MET A 280 -4.46 -25.12 22.31
C MET A 280 -3.86 -23.87 22.96
N ALA A 281 -3.15 -23.05 22.19
CA ALA A 281 -2.41 -21.90 22.70
C ALA A 281 -3.31 -20.78 23.24
N ILE A 282 -4.40 -20.49 22.54
CA ILE A 282 -5.32 -19.41 22.93
C ILE A 282 -5.97 -19.69 24.30
N PRO A 283 -6.56 -20.88 24.55
CA PRO A 283 -7.05 -21.23 25.88
C PRO A 283 -5.97 -21.22 26.98
N ILE A 284 -4.75 -21.66 26.68
CA ILE A 284 -3.63 -21.58 27.63
C ILE A 284 -3.34 -20.13 28.02
N LEU A 285 -3.24 -19.24 27.04
CA LEU A 285 -3.00 -17.81 27.26
C LEU A 285 -4.18 -17.13 27.99
N GLN A 286 -5.42 -17.53 27.72
CA GLN A 286 -6.60 -17.02 28.45
C GLN A 286 -6.49 -17.30 29.95
N ILE A 287 -6.09 -18.51 30.34
CA ILE A 287 -5.89 -18.90 31.74
C ILE A 287 -4.67 -18.19 32.32
N PHE A 288 -3.58 -18.09 31.56
CA PHE A 288 -2.36 -17.40 31.99
C PHE A 288 -2.66 -15.92 32.32
N CYS A 289 -3.25 -15.19 31.38
CA CYS A 289 -3.66 -13.80 31.57
C CYS A 289 -4.62 -13.65 32.76
N TYR A 290 -5.55 -14.60 32.95
CA TYR A 290 -6.43 -14.58 34.11
C TYR A 290 -5.65 -14.72 35.43
N SER A 291 -4.74 -15.69 35.51
CA SER A 291 -3.95 -15.98 36.71
C SER A 291 -2.98 -14.86 37.08
N ARG A 292 -2.40 -14.18 36.09
CA ARG A 292 -1.47 -13.06 36.25
C ARG A 292 -2.15 -11.69 36.35
N LYS A 293 -3.49 -11.66 36.35
CA LYS A 293 -4.32 -10.44 36.40
C LYS A 293 -4.05 -9.47 35.23
N ILE A 294 -3.75 -10.00 34.05
CA ILE A 294 -3.51 -9.25 32.82
C ILE A 294 -4.85 -9.13 32.08
N PRO A 295 -5.43 -7.92 31.94
CA PRO A 295 -6.66 -7.74 31.18
C PRO A 295 -6.42 -8.05 29.69
N ALA A 296 -7.25 -8.87 29.08
CA ALA A 296 -7.07 -9.27 27.68
C ALA A 296 -8.41 -9.53 27.00
N ASN A 297 -8.46 -9.33 25.68
CA ASN A 297 -9.59 -9.68 24.84
C ASN A 297 -9.16 -10.72 23.79
N PHE A 298 -9.66 -11.94 23.91
CA PHE A 298 -9.42 -13.01 22.95
C PHE A 298 -10.59 -13.20 21.97
N SER A 299 -11.65 -12.38 22.07
CA SER A 299 -12.77 -12.39 21.11
C SER A 299 -12.47 -11.54 19.87
N GLU A 300 -13.18 -11.81 18.78
CA GLU A 300 -13.05 -11.05 17.52
C GLU A 300 -13.76 -9.67 17.56
N SER A 301 -14.49 -9.39 18.63
CA SER A 301 -15.28 -8.17 18.80
C SER A 301 -14.56 -7.19 19.75
N ASP A 302 -13.82 -6.25 19.17
CA ASP A 302 -13.10 -5.23 19.94
C ASP A 302 -13.93 -3.98 20.23
N SER A 303 -13.64 -3.35 21.37
CA SER A 303 -14.21 -2.06 21.78
C SER A 303 -13.13 -0.99 21.79
N ASN A 304 -13.34 0.08 21.02
CA ASN A 304 -12.40 1.18 20.79
C ASN A 304 -12.26 2.14 21.97
N MET A 305 -12.03 1.69 23.20
CA MET A 305 -11.96 2.60 24.35
C MET A 305 -10.76 2.26 25.25
N ILE A 306 -9.85 3.22 25.43
CA ILE A 306 -8.60 3.12 26.19
C ILE A 306 -8.64 3.99 27.44
N ARG A 307 -7.78 3.71 28.41
CA ARG A 307 -7.70 4.44 29.69
C ARG A 307 -6.51 5.39 29.68
N CYS A 308 -6.71 6.63 30.12
CA CYS A 308 -5.60 7.56 30.34
C CYS A 308 -4.64 7.01 31.42
N PRO A 309 -3.32 6.93 31.18
CA PRO A 309 -2.35 6.46 32.17
C PRO A 309 -2.26 7.34 33.42
N GLU A 310 -2.56 8.63 33.30
CA GLU A 310 -2.48 9.60 34.40
C GLU A 310 -3.79 9.70 35.18
N CYS A 311 -4.86 10.19 34.54
CA CYS A 311 -6.12 10.49 35.22
C CYS A 311 -7.13 9.35 35.20
N TRP A 312 -6.79 8.23 34.55
CA TRP A 312 -7.57 7.00 34.53
C TRP A 312 -8.96 7.08 33.87
N THR A 313 -9.28 8.20 33.21
CA THR A 313 -10.53 8.38 32.44
C THR A 313 -10.54 7.50 31.19
N LEU A 314 -11.72 6.98 30.84
CA LEU A 314 -11.95 6.25 29.61
C LEU A 314 -12.12 7.21 28.43
N ILE A 315 -11.37 6.95 27.37
CA ILE A 315 -11.32 7.76 26.16
C ILE A 315 -11.57 6.83 24.99
N GLU A 316 -12.39 7.25 24.04
CA GLU A 316 -12.58 6.52 22.79
C GLU A 316 -11.28 6.54 21.99
N ALA A 317 -10.67 5.37 21.81
CA ALA A 317 -9.49 5.14 21.01
C ALA A 317 -9.85 5.20 19.53
N SER A 318 -9.65 6.36 18.93
CA SER A 318 -9.46 6.49 17.49
C SER A 318 -7.96 6.66 17.19
N ASP A 319 -7.58 6.50 15.92
CA ASP A 319 -6.22 6.82 15.49
C ASP A 319 -5.86 8.30 15.61
N GLU A 320 -6.84 9.16 15.83
CA GLU A 320 -6.67 10.61 15.95
C GLU A 320 -6.56 11.08 17.41
N THR A 321 -6.90 10.22 18.38
CA THR A 321 -6.92 10.61 19.80
C THR A 321 -5.54 10.46 20.44
N ALA A 322 -4.73 11.51 20.34
CA ALA A 322 -3.39 11.58 20.94
C ALA A 322 -3.37 12.05 22.40
N PHE A 323 -4.38 12.81 22.84
CA PHE A 323 -4.40 13.40 24.18
C PHE A 323 -5.66 13.00 24.97
N CYS A 324 -5.52 12.96 26.30
CA CYS A 324 -6.66 12.76 27.19
C CYS A 324 -7.55 14.01 27.23
N SER A 325 -8.83 13.86 26.87
CA SER A 325 -9.83 14.93 26.93
C SER A 325 -10.12 15.45 28.35
N THR A 326 -9.68 14.76 29.40
CA THR A 326 -9.92 15.14 30.80
C THR A 326 -8.69 15.78 31.46
N CYS A 327 -7.48 15.29 31.21
CA CYS A 327 -6.26 15.79 31.89
C CYS A 327 -5.16 16.29 30.94
N GLY A 328 -5.34 16.16 29.62
CA GLY A 328 -4.37 16.62 28.63
C GLY A 328 -3.13 15.75 28.45
N TYR A 329 -2.99 14.62 29.17
CA TYR A 329 -1.84 13.72 29.00
C TYR A 329 -1.76 13.13 27.59
N ASN A 330 -0.54 13.06 27.02
CA ASN A 330 -0.31 12.44 25.71
C ASN A 330 -0.38 10.91 25.86
N ILE A 331 -1.48 10.31 25.40
CA ILE A 331 -1.76 8.88 25.54
C ILE A 331 -1.19 8.04 24.39
N ARG A 332 -0.74 8.66 23.28
CA ARG A 332 -0.14 7.94 22.15
C ARG A 332 1.19 8.55 21.69
N VAL A 333 2.16 7.68 21.41
CA VAL A 333 3.45 8.03 20.82
C VAL A 333 3.61 7.31 19.49
N ALA A 334 4.16 7.99 18.47
CA ALA A 334 4.52 7.33 17.22
C ALA A 334 5.84 6.57 17.42
N CYS A 335 5.89 5.31 16.99
CA CYS A 335 7.13 4.54 16.99
C CYS A 335 8.13 5.21 16.03
N PRO A 336 9.33 5.60 16.48
CA PRO A 336 10.32 6.22 15.61
C PRO A 336 10.87 5.28 14.53
N SER A 337 10.77 3.97 14.73
CA SER A 337 11.22 2.97 13.76
C SER A 337 10.16 2.66 12.70
N CYS A 338 8.93 2.30 13.07
CA CYS A 338 7.90 1.87 12.10
C CYS A 338 6.74 2.86 11.90
N GLY A 339 6.72 3.99 12.60
CA GLY A 339 5.67 5.00 12.51
C GLY A 339 4.33 4.60 13.14
N SER A 340 4.18 3.36 13.64
CA SER A 340 2.93 2.90 14.26
C SER A 340 2.59 3.72 15.51
N LYS A 341 1.30 4.05 15.69
CA LYS A 341 0.81 4.76 16.87
C LYS A 341 0.69 3.77 18.03
N GLN A 342 1.54 3.95 19.03
CA GLN A 342 1.63 3.12 20.23
C GLN A 342 1.07 3.88 21.43
N LEU A 343 0.67 3.19 22.49
CA LEU A 343 0.34 3.86 23.75
C LEU A 343 1.63 4.38 24.40
N SER A 344 1.59 5.57 24.98
CA SER A 344 2.78 6.24 25.55
C SER A 344 3.45 5.47 26.69
N LYS A 345 2.76 4.50 27.30
CA LYS A 345 3.30 3.65 28.37
C LYS A 345 3.95 2.36 27.87
N ASN A 346 3.86 2.07 26.57
CA ASN A 346 4.47 0.88 25.99
C ASN A 346 6.00 1.03 26.02
N ARG A 347 6.69 0.04 26.59
CA ARG A 347 8.15 -0.02 26.56
C ARG A 347 8.67 -0.41 25.17
N MET A 348 7.97 -1.34 24.52
CA MET A 348 8.26 -1.80 23.16
C MET A 348 7.11 -1.50 22.20
N CYS A 349 7.44 -1.32 20.92
CA CYS A 349 6.45 -1.21 19.87
C CYS A 349 5.78 -2.57 19.62
N SER A 350 4.45 -2.63 19.71
CA SER A 350 3.69 -3.86 19.43
C SER A 350 3.72 -4.32 17.97
N THR A 351 4.25 -3.48 17.06
CA THR A 351 4.31 -3.76 15.62
C THR A 351 5.69 -4.21 15.15
N CYS A 352 6.77 -3.56 15.63
CA CYS A 352 8.13 -3.86 15.18
C CYS A 352 9.12 -4.22 16.30
N GLY A 353 8.68 -4.28 17.56
CA GLY A 353 9.55 -4.62 18.70
C GLY A 353 10.54 -3.53 19.11
N PHE A 354 10.46 -2.32 18.56
CA PHE A 354 11.35 -1.21 18.91
C PHE A 354 11.26 -0.84 20.39
N ASP A 355 12.39 -0.87 21.11
CA ASP A 355 12.50 -0.39 22.50
C ASP A 355 12.55 1.14 22.54
N PHE A 356 11.51 1.75 23.14
CA PHE A 356 11.38 3.21 23.20
C PHE A 356 12.42 3.89 24.10
N LYS A 357 13.02 3.18 25.06
CA LYS A 357 14.03 3.73 25.98
C LYS A 357 15.42 3.68 25.35
N ASP A 358 15.86 2.49 24.92
CA ASP A 358 17.22 2.29 24.42
C ASP A 358 17.37 2.83 22.99
N GLY A 359 16.34 2.65 22.15
CA GLY A 359 16.33 3.20 20.79
C GLY A 359 16.39 4.73 20.76
N MET A 360 15.68 5.42 21.67
CA MET A 360 15.74 6.89 21.75
C MET A 360 17.09 7.40 22.27
N ASN A 361 17.77 6.66 23.14
CA ASN A 361 19.11 7.01 23.59
C ASN A 361 20.15 6.89 22.47
N ASN A 362 20.05 5.84 21.65
CA ASN A 362 20.95 5.66 20.51
C ASN A 362 20.70 6.72 19.42
N ALA A 363 19.45 7.07 19.13
CA ALA A 363 19.11 8.18 18.22
C ALA A 363 19.77 9.51 18.64
N ARG A 364 19.69 9.85 19.94
CA ARG A 364 20.35 11.05 20.50
C ARG A 364 21.88 11.02 20.41
N ARG A 365 22.48 9.83 20.49
CA ARG A 365 23.94 9.66 20.34
C ARG A 365 24.36 9.95 18.90
N LEU A 366 23.65 9.40 17.92
CA LEU A 366 23.89 9.63 16.50
C LEU A 366 23.70 11.10 16.12
N GLU A 367 22.67 11.76 16.65
CA GLU A 367 22.46 13.20 16.41
C GLU A 367 23.62 14.07 16.93
N ARG A 368 24.23 13.72 18.07
CA ARG A 368 25.43 14.41 18.57
C ARG A 368 26.64 14.15 17.69
N SER A 369 26.83 12.91 17.23
CA SER A 369 27.90 12.55 16.29
C SER A 369 27.80 13.37 15.01
N PHE A 370 26.61 13.45 14.43
CA PHE A 370 26.32 14.25 13.23
C PHE A 370 26.74 15.71 13.41
N LYS A 371 26.32 16.36 14.50
CA LYS A 371 26.65 17.77 14.79
C LYS A 371 28.17 17.98 14.93
N MET A 372 28.86 17.04 15.57
CA MET A 372 30.31 17.10 15.73
C MET A 372 31.05 16.92 14.40
N ASN A 373 30.60 16.00 13.55
CA ASN A 373 31.19 15.77 12.23
C ASN A 373 31.02 16.98 11.29
N ILE A 374 29.86 17.64 11.32
CA ILE A 374 29.64 18.91 10.59
C ILE A 374 30.61 20.00 11.07
N ALA A 375 30.80 20.16 12.38
CA ALA A 375 31.69 21.18 12.93
C ALA A 375 33.16 20.99 12.53
N LYS A 376 33.58 19.74 12.28
CA LYS A 376 34.94 19.39 11.85
C LYS A 376 35.11 19.32 10.32
N GLY A 377 34.07 19.61 9.54
CA GLY A 377 34.12 19.49 8.08
C GLY A 377 34.15 18.04 7.56
N ARG A 378 33.82 17.04 8.40
CA ARG A 378 33.75 15.62 8.02
C ARG A 378 32.40 15.29 7.39
N ILE A 379 32.18 15.82 6.19
CA ILE A 379 30.89 15.78 5.51
C ILE A 379 30.43 14.34 5.24
N ASP A 380 31.34 13.42 4.90
CA ASP A 380 30.98 12.03 4.62
C ASP A 380 30.63 11.25 5.88
N SER A 381 31.34 11.45 6.98
CA SER A 381 30.98 10.87 8.28
C SER A 381 29.62 11.40 8.78
N ALA A 382 29.36 12.69 8.60
CA ALA A 382 28.05 13.28 8.91
C ALA A 382 26.93 12.71 8.00
N ALA A 383 27.23 12.43 6.73
CA ALA A 383 26.29 11.79 5.82
C ALA A 383 25.96 10.36 6.28
N SER A 384 26.96 9.57 6.69
CA SER A 384 26.78 8.22 7.21
C SER A 384 25.96 8.21 8.51
N ASP A 385 26.23 9.13 9.45
CA ASP A 385 25.42 9.29 10.67
C ASP A 385 23.94 9.56 10.32
N LEU A 386 23.68 10.41 9.32
CA LEU A 386 22.32 10.74 8.87
C LEU A 386 21.63 9.55 8.19
N GLU A 387 22.34 8.77 7.39
CA GLU A 387 21.82 7.53 6.79
C GLU A 387 21.45 6.50 7.85
N GLU A 388 22.30 6.31 8.87
CA GLU A 388 22.00 5.40 9.99
C GLU A 388 20.75 5.86 10.75
N ILE A 389 20.60 7.17 10.96
CA ILE A 389 19.40 7.76 11.58
C ILE A 389 18.16 7.47 10.73
N LYS A 390 18.23 7.67 9.41
CA LYS A 390 17.10 7.42 8.50
C LYS A 390 16.74 5.93 8.42
N ALA A 391 17.73 5.05 8.39
CA ALA A 391 17.54 3.61 8.31
C ALA A 391 16.93 3.02 9.59
N SER A 392 17.40 3.48 10.75
CA SER A 392 16.99 2.93 12.05
C SER A 392 15.76 3.65 12.65
N TYR A 393 15.51 4.90 12.27
CA TYR A 393 14.49 5.76 12.86
C TYR A 393 13.72 6.57 11.81
N SER A 394 13.18 5.90 10.78
CA SER A 394 12.50 6.54 9.65
C SER A 394 11.27 7.37 10.02
N GLY A 395 10.67 7.14 11.20
CA GLY A 395 9.53 7.90 11.73
C GLY A 395 9.91 9.12 12.58
N LEU A 396 11.21 9.39 12.78
CA LEU A 396 11.69 10.48 13.63
C LEU A 396 11.74 11.79 12.82
N LEU A 397 10.82 12.72 13.12
CA LEU A 397 10.67 14.02 12.44
C LEU A 397 11.96 14.86 12.39
N GLU A 398 12.90 14.66 13.31
CA GLU A 398 14.15 15.41 13.40
C GLU A 398 15.14 15.11 12.25
N ALA A 399 15.04 13.95 11.58
CA ALA A 399 15.89 13.62 10.42
C ALA A 399 15.72 14.64 9.27
N SER A 400 14.49 15.13 9.07
CA SER A 400 14.16 16.15 8.07
C SER A 400 14.85 17.50 8.32
N VAL A 401 15.24 17.78 9.57
CA VAL A 401 15.91 19.03 9.96
C VAL A 401 17.43 18.95 9.80
N LEU A 402 18.00 17.74 9.86
CA LEU A 402 19.45 17.51 9.73
C LEU A 402 19.90 17.57 8.26
N GLU A 403 19.03 17.21 7.32
CA GLU A 403 19.35 17.16 5.90
C GLU A 403 19.66 18.53 5.27
N PRO A 404 18.89 19.60 5.53
CA PRO A 404 19.27 20.95 5.12
C PRO A 404 20.62 21.40 5.67
N LYS A 405 20.94 21.02 6.92
CA LYS A 405 22.22 21.36 7.55
C LYS A 405 23.40 20.66 6.86
N LEU A 406 23.24 19.39 6.51
CA LEU A 406 24.24 18.65 5.73
C LEU A 406 24.42 19.26 4.34
N SER A 407 23.32 19.61 3.67
CA SER A 407 23.34 20.23 2.35
C SER A 407 24.04 21.60 2.36
N GLU A 408 23.74 22.44 3.35
CA GLU A 408 24.39 23.75 3.50
C GLU A 408 25.89 23.60 3.77
N ALA A 409 26.29 22.71 4.69
CA ALA A 409 27.68 22.44 5.00
C ALA A 409 28.43 21.87 3.78
N ARG A 410 27.83 20.92 3.06
CA ARG A 410 28.38 20.35 1.82
C ARG A 410 28.58 21.42 0.75
N LYS A 411 27.58 22.30 0.56
CA LYS A 411 27.69 23.41 -0.40
C LYS A 411 28.82 24.36 -0.02
N LYS A 412 28.86 24.85 1.22
CA LYS A 412 29.94 25.74 1.70
C LYS A 412 31.31 25.09 1.53
N PHE A 413 31.47 23.84 1.95
CA PHE A 413 32.71 23.10 1.83
C PHE A 413 33.13 22.98 0.35
N SER A 414 32.22 22.53 -0.53
CA SER A 414 32.50 22.41 -1.96
C SER A 414 32.87 23.74 -2.63
N THR A 415 32.31 24.86 -2.17
CA THR A 415 32.67 26.20 -2.67
C THR A 415 34.11 26.55 -2.33
N TYR A 416 34.55 26.32 -1.08
CA TYR A 416 35.94 26.55 -0.70
C TYR A 416 36.92 25.65 -1.47
N ILE A 417 36.60 24.36 -1.61
CA ILE A 417 37.41 23.42 -2.40
C ILE A 417 37.50 23.89 -3.85
N GLY A 418 36.38 24.28 -4.46
CA GLY A 418 36.37 24.80 -5.83
C GLY A 418 37.20 26.07 -6.00
N ILE A 419 37.19 26.97 -5.02
CA ILE A 419 38.05 28.18 -5.05
C ILE A 419 39.53 27.80 -4.96
N ILE A 420 39.89 26.89 -4.06
CA ILE A 420 41.27 26.42 -3.88
C ILE A 420 41.75 25.69 -5.13
N ASP A 421 40.94 24.79 -5.68
CA ASP A 421 41.25 24.01 -6.87
C ASP A 421 41.39 24.89 -8.11
N ASP A 422 40.50 25.87 -8.29
CA ASP A 422 40.59 26.83 -9.39
C ASP A 422 41.86 27.70 -9.26
N ALA A 423 42.15 28.22 -8.07
CA ALA A 423 43.35 28.99 -7.83
C ALA A 423 44.61 28.16 -8.11
N TYR A 424 44.67 26.93 -7.59
CA TYR A 424 45.81 26.02 -7.78
C TYR A 424 45.98 25.59 -9.23
N ALA A 425 44.89 25.21 -9.93
CA ALA A 425 44.92 24.81 -11.34
C ALA A 425 45.38 25.97 -12.25
N ARG A 426 45.00 27.21 -11.92
CA ARG A 426 45.44 28.42 -12.62
C ARG A 426 46.82 28.92 -12.17
N ARG A 427 47.52 28.15 -11.33
CA ARG A 427 48.83 28.48 -10.77
C ARG A 427 48.83 29.81 -9.99
N ARG A 428 47.68 30.20 -9.44
CA ARG A 428 47.52 31.33 -8.52
C ARG A 428 47.83 30.87 -7.10
N PHE A 429 49.12 30.66 -6.82
CA PHE A 429 49.57 30.01 -5.59
C PHE A 429 49.41 30.93 -4.37
N TYR A 430 49.51 32.25 -4.53
CA TYR A 430 49.24 33.18 -3.43
C TYR A 430 47.75 33.16 -3.02
N ASP A 431 46.84 33.18 -3.99
CA ASP A 431 45.39 33.07 -3.75
C ASP A 431 45.02 31.70 -3.15
N ALA A 432 45.60 30.60 -3.67
CA ALA A 432 45.36 29.25 -3.18
C ALA A 432 45.80 29.09 -1.71
N LYS A 433 47.00 29.60 -1.36
CA LYS A 433 47.49 29.66 0.03
C LYS A 433 46.49 30.37 0.94
N GLY A 434 46.08 31.60 0.61
CA GLY A 434 45.17 32.38 1.44
C GLY A 434 43.78 31.75 1.58
N SER A 435 43.32 31.06 0.54
CA SER A 435 42.04 30.33 0.55
C SER A 435 42.10 29.09 1.47
N CYS A 436 43.22 28.35 1.45
CA CYS A 436 43.46 27.25 2.38
C CYS A 436 43.52 27.72 3.85
N GLU A 437 44.17 28.86 4.12
CA GLU A 437 44.24 29.45 5.48
C GLU A 437 42.85 29.87 5.97
N SER A 438 42.04 30.47 5.08
CA SER A 438 40.65 30.83 5.37
C SER A 438 39.78 29.60 5.67
N LEU A 439 39.96 28.51 4.91
CA LEU A 439 39.23 27.26 5.13
C LEU A 439 39.57 26.62 6.48
N ASN A 440 40.87 26.60 6.85
CA ASN A 440 41.33 26.07 8.13
C ASN A 440 40.82 26.88 9.33
N ALA A 441 40.54 28.18 9.16
CA ALA A 441 39.93 29.00 10.20
C ALA A 441 38.45 28.63 10.46
N VAL A 442 37.74 28.12 9.44
CA VAL A 442 36.33 27.69 9.55
C VAL A 442 36.22 26.25 10.05
N TYR A 443 37.12 25.37 9.59
CA TYR A 443 37.17 23.95 9.97
C TYR A 443 38.53 23.63 10.58
N PRO A 444 38.66 23.73 11.92
CA PRO A 444 39.86 23.30 12.61
C PRO A 444 40.19 21.84 12.28
N ASP A 445 41.47 21.53 12.08
CA ASP A 445 42.00 20.20 11.74
C ASP A 445 41.74 19.70 10.30
N ILE A 446 41.28 20.57 9.38
CA ILE A 446 40.91 20.14 8.02
C ILE A 446 42.06 19.45 7.26
N PHE A 447 43.31 19.86 7.50
CA PHE A 447 44.50 19.29 6.86
C PHE A 447 44.87 17.91 7.39
N ALA A 448 44.43 17.54 8.60
CA ALA A 448 44.65 16.19 9.13
C ALA A 448 43.78 15.15 8.40
N ASP A 449 42.56 15.55 8.05
CA ASP A 449 41.57 14.68 7.41
C ASP A 449 41.64 14.72 5.86
N ASN A 450 42.35 15.70 5.26
CA ASN A 450 42.42 15.87 3.80
C ASN A 450 43.88 16.03 3.28
N PRO A 451 44.56 14.93 2.91
CA PRO A 451 45.95 14.96 2.45
C PRO A 451 46.19 15.77 1.18
N ASP A 452 45.23 15.79 0.25
CA ASP A 452 45.32 16.54 -1.01
C ASP A 452 45.31 18.07 -0.77
N LEU A 453 44.42 18.55 0.10
CA LEU A 453 44.38 19.96 0.49
C LEU A 453 45.65 20.38 1.20
N ARG A 454 46.18 19.51 2.06
CA ARG A 454 47.46 19.73 2.71
C ARG A 454 48.59 19.87 1.69
N HIS A 455 48.67 18.98 0.73
CA HIS A 455 49.67 19.05 -0.34
C HIS A 455 49.54 20.35 -1.16
N LYS A 456 48.33 20.73 -1.57
CA LYS A 456 48.08 21.97 -2.32
C LYS A 456 48.50 23.22 -1.53
N TYR A 457 48.23 23.25 -0.22
CA TYR A 457 48.66 24.34 0.65
C TYR A 457 50.19 24.39 0.76
N GLU A 458 50.84 23.27 1.06
CA GLU A 458 52.30 23.17 1.21
C GLU A 458 53.04 23.53 -0.09
N ASP A 459 52.55 23.07 -1.26
CA ASP A 459 53.15 23.43 -2.55
C ASP A 459 52.95 24.92 -2.87
N SER A 460 51.73 25.45 -2.66
CA SER A 460 51.44 26.86 -2.91
C SER A 460 52.30 27.79 -2.05
N LEU A 461 52.48 27.44 -0.77
CA LEU A 461 53.35 28.17 0.16
C LEU A 461 54.81 28.14 -0.31
N ARG A 462 55.31 26.95 -0.69
CA ARG A 462 56.68 26.78 -1.20
C ARG A 462 56.94 27.61 -2.45
N ARG A 463 56.01 27.61 -3.42
CA ARG A 463 56.11 28.40 -4.67
C ARG A 463 56.11 29.90 -4.39
N TYR A 464 55.26 30.34 -3.47
CA TYR A 464 55.21 31.73 -3.03
C TYR A 464 56.55 32.17 -2.42
N GLU A 465 57.10 31.41 -1.48
CA GLU A 465 58.39 31.73 -0.82
C GLU A 465 59.57 31.70 -1.79
N GLU A 466 59.55 30.80 -2.79
CA GLU A 466 60.56 30.75 -3.84
C GLU A 466 60.51 32.00 -4.73
N ALA A 467 59.32 32.40 -5.18
CA ALA A 467 59.14 33.62 -5.97
C ALA A 467 59.53 34.88 -5.18
N GLU A 468 59.21 34.95 -3.88
CA GLU A 468 59.62 36.05 -3.00
C GLU A 468 61.15 36.18 -2.94
N ARG A 469 61.86 35.06 -2.85
CA ARG A 469 63.34 35.04 -2.87
C ARG A 469 63.91 35.55 -4.19
N ILE A 470 63.28 35.20 -5.31
CA ILE A 470 63.70 35.66 -6.65
C ILE A 470 63.44 37.17 -6.78
N CYS A 471 62.30 37.69 -6.35
CA CYS A 471 62.01 39.14 -6.35
C CYS A 471 63.08 39.92 -5.57
N ARG A 472 63.43 39.49 -4.35
CA ARG A 472 64.48 40.14 -3.53
C ARG A 472 65.87 40.14 -4.19
N SER A 473 66.16 39.20 -5.08
CA SER A 473 67.44 39.16 -5.81
C SER A 473 67.54 40.26 -6.89
N ALA A 474 66.41 40.83 -7.33
CA ALA A 474 66.37 41.87 -8.34
C ALA A 474 66.88 43.24 -7.82
N ASP A 475 66.77 43.50 -6.52
CA ASP A 475 67.15 44.77 -5.89
C ASP A 475 68.66 45.07 -5.99
N GLY A 476 69.50 44.04 -6.19
CA GLY A 476 70.95 44.15 -6.26
C GLY A 476 71.54 44.23 -7.68
N LEU A 477 70.71 44.37 -8.72
CA LEU A 477 71.16 44.34 -10.12
C LEU A 477 71.18 45.74 -10.78
N ASP A 478 72.19 46.02 -11.60
CA ASP A 478 72.38 47.35 -12.22
C ASP A 478 71.67 47.55 -13.57
N SER A 479 71.24 46.47 -14.22
CA SER A 479 70.64 46.49 -15.57
C SER A 479 69.14 46.20 -15.52
N GLU A 480 68.35 47.06 -16.14
CA GLU A 480 66.89 46.89 -16.22
C GLU A 480 66.48 45.57 -16.90
N ASP A 481 67.18 45.14 -17.95
CA ASP A 481 66.92 43.84 -18.60
C ASP A 481 67.15 42.66 -17.64
N LYS A 482 68.17 42.75 -16.77
CA LYS A 482 68.47 41.71 -15.77
C LYS A 482 67.45 41.70 -14.63
N LYS A 483 67.01 42.88 -14.17
CA LYS A 483 65.91 42.99 -13.19
C LYS A 483 64.61 42.41 -13.75
N LEU A 484 64.28 42.78 -15.00
CA LEU A 484 63.10 42.28 -15.69
C LEU A 484 63.15 40.74 -15.83
N ALA A 485 64.32 40.16 -16.12
CA ALA A 485 64.50 38.71 -16.14
C ALA A 485 64.24 38.05 -14.78
N CYS A 486 64.64 38.67 -13.66
CA CYS A 486 64.30 38.17 -12.32
C CYS A 486 62.79 38.20 -12.05
N TYR A 487 62.09 39.28 -12.41
CA TYR A 487 60.63 39.34 -12.24
C TYR A 487 59.88 38.35 -13.14
N ILE A 488 60.38 38.10 -14.35
CA ILE A 488 59.86 37.03 -15.23
C ILE A 488 60.05 35.67 -14.56
N ASN A 489 61.25 35.36 -14.05
CA ASN A 489 61.50 34.10 -13.35
C ASN A 489 60.62 33.95 -12.09
N ALA A 490 60.39 35.02 -11.34
CA ALA A 490 59.50 35.00 -10.18
C ALA A 490 58.04 34.74 -10.58
N ALA A 491 57.56 35.36 -11.67
CA ALA A 491 56.22 35.13 -12.22
C ALA A 491 56.08 33.72 -12.85
N ASP A 492 57.15 33.13 -13.37
CA ASP A 492 57.15 31.74 -13.84
C ASP A 492 57.02 30.75 -12.68
N VAL A 493 57.50 31.09 -11.48
CA VAL A 493 57.34 30.27 -10.26
C VAL A 493 55.99 30.50 -9.61
N CYS A 494 55.61 31.77 -9.38
CA CYS A 494 54.35 32.20 -8.78
C CYS A 494 53.73 33.36 -9.58
N PRO A 495 52.88 33.05 -10.58
CA PRO A 495 52.27 34.03 -11.47
C PRO A 495 51.49 35.17 -10.79
N ASP A 496 50.91 34.91 -9.62
CA ASP A 496 50.14 35.88 -8.84
C ASP A 496 50.95 36.56 -7.74
N HIS A 497 52.28 36.41 -7.71
CA HIS A 497 53.12 37.10 -6.73
C HIS A 497 52.98 38.63 -6.86
N PRO A 498 52.63 39.35 -5.76
CA PRO A 498 52.22 40.75 -5.82
C PRO A 498 53.32 41.69 -6.35
N GLU A 499 54.56 41.46 -5.93
CA GLU A 499 55.70 42.31 -6.31
C GLU A 499 56.11 42.13 -7.79
N ALA A 500 56.36 40.88 -8.23
CA ALA A 500 56.66 40.54 -9.62
C ALA A 500 55.60 41.09 -10.59
N ARG A 501 54.30 40.91 -10.27
CA ARG A 501 53.21 41.47 -11.08
C ARG A 501 53.25 42.99 -11.15
N SER A 502 53.51 43.67 -10.03
CA SER A 502 53.60 45.13 -10.01
C SER A 502 54.66 45.65 -10.97
N LYS A 503 55.81 44.97 -11.04
CA LYS A 503 56.94 45.37 -11.91
C LYS A 503 56.72 45.02 -13.38
N LEU A 504 56.16 43.84 -13.67
CA LEU A 504 55.85 43.44 -15.05
C LEU A 504 54.77 44.33 -15.71
N ARG A 505 53.83 44.89 -14.92
CA ARG A 505 52.81 45.84 -15.41
C ARG A 505 53.40 47.10 -16.05
N GLU A 506 54.62 47.49 -15.68
CA GLU A 506 55.29 48.65 -16.27
C GLU A 506 55.64 48.40 -17.77
N HIS A 507 55.70 47.12 -18.20
CA HIS A 507 56.11 46.68 -19.55
C HIS A 507 55.07 45.77 -20.27
N PRO A 508 53.88 46.28 -20.64
CA PRO A 508 52.82 45.48 -21.26
C PRO A 508 53.06 45.18 -22.75
N PRO A 509 52.50 44.08 -23.29
CA PRO A 509 52.58 43.74 -24.72
C PRO A 509 51.76 44.69 -25.62
N GLN A 510 52.05 44.67 -26.92
CA GLN A 510 51.26 45.39 -27.93
C GLN A 510 49.95 44.65 -28.28
N CYS A 511 48.90 45.39 -28.63
CA CYS A 511 47.57 44.85 -28.99
C CYS A 511 47.57 44.21 -30.40
N PRO A 512 46.73 43.20 -30.68
CA PRO A 512 46.47 42.71 -32.03
C PRO A 512 45.77 43.77 -32.92
N THR A 513 45.77 43.58 -34.24
CA THR A 513 45.15 44.49 -35.24
C THR A 513 44.29 43.73 -36.26
N ASP A 514 43.57 44.46 -37.12
CA ASP A 514 42.79 43.93 -38.27
C ASP A 514 41.78 42.84 -37.92
N SER A 515 40.94 43.11 -36.90
CA SER A 515 40.02 42.11 -36.38
C SER A 515 38.64 42.13 -37.07
N GLU A 516 38.13 40.95 -37.44
CA GLU A 516 36.82 40.77 -38.11
C GLU A 516 36.05 39.57 -37.56
N ALA A 517 34.71 39.64 -37.59
CA ALA A 517 33.82 38.57 -37.15
C ALA A 517 32.72 38.22 -38.18
N PHE A 518 32.46 36.92 -38.35
CA PHE A 518 31.48 36.38 -39.30
C PHE A 518 30.47 35.46 -38.58
N PRO A 519 29.18 35.85 -38.45
CA PRO A 519 28.15 34.97 -37.89
C PRO A 519 27.61 33.99 -38.94
N LYS A 520 27.61 32.69 -38.64
CA LYS A 520 27.00 31.63 -39.48
C LYS A 520 26.66 30.39 -38.64
N ASN A 521 25.48 29.81 -38.85
CA ASN A 521 25.05 28.52 -38.23
C ASN A 521 25.29 28.46 -36.70
N ASP A 522 24.78 29.43 -35.93
CA ASP A 522 24.97 29.52 -34.47
C ASP A 522 26.42 29.74 -33.99
N VAL A 523 27.36 30.01 -34.90
CA VAL A 523 28.77 30.24 -34.60
C VAL A 523 29.23 31.63 -35.07
N VAL A 524 30.08 32.28 -34.29
CA VAL A 524 30.78 33.52 -34.68
C VAL A 524 32.26 33.22 -34.89
N SER A 525 32.73 33.34 -36.13
CA SER A 525 34.14 33.16 -36.48
C SER A 525 34.89 34.49 -36.41
N ILE A 526 35.91 34.58 -35.55
CA ILE A 526 36.76 35.77 -35.33
C ILE A 526 38.14 35.55 -35.93
N LYS A 527 38.67 36.51 -36.69
CA LYS A 527 40.03 36.51 -37.25
C LYS A 527 40.73 37.84 -36.96
N PHE A 528 42.05 37.82 -36.77
CA PHE A 528 42.85 39.01 -36.45
C PHE A 528 44.33 38.83 -36.82
N SER A 529 45.12 39.91 -36.81
CA SER A 529 46.57 39.95 -37.07
C SER A 529 47.39 40.08 -35.77
N PRO A 530 48.52 39.35 -35.62
CA PRO A 530 49.38 39.41 -34.44
C PRO A 530 50.28 40.67 -34.40
N PRO A 531 50.71 41.16 -33.22
CA PRO A 531 51.66 42.27 -33.09
C PRO A 531 53.08 41.90 -33.56
N ALA A 532 53.95 42.91 -33.76
CA ALA A 532 55.29 42.73 -34.29
C ALA A 532 56.22 41.85 -33.41
N ASP A 533 56.08 41.97 -32.08
CA ASP A 533 56.78 41.10 -31.13
C ASP A 533 55.83 40.05 -30.55
N THR A 534 55.90 38.83 -31.10
CA THR A 534 55.04 37.70 -30.75
C THR A 534 55.65 36.77 -29.70
N LYS A 535 56.90 37.03 -29.26
CA LYS A 535 57.60 36.09 -28.38
C LYS A 535 56.91 36.02 -27.01
N GLY A 536 56.39 34.84 -26.68
CA GLY A 536 55.67 34.60 -25.41
C GLY A 536 54.33 35.32 -25.30
N VAL A 537 53.73 35.76 -26.41
CA VAL A 537 52.42 36.44 -26.43
C VAL A 537 51.30 35.45 -26.75
N THR A 538 50.23 35.51 -25.97
CA THR A 538 48.93 34.88 -26.24
C THR A 538 47.86 35.96 -26.46
N TYR A 539 46.71 35.56 -26.99
CA TYR A 539 45.59 36.46 -27.29
C TYR A 539 44.39 36.07 -26.46
N CYS A 540 43.88 37.01 -25.68
CA CYS A 540 42.69 36.88 -24.86
C CYS A 540 41.50 37.53 -25.57
N ILE A 541 40.48 36.74 -25.87
CA ILE A 541 39.23 37.20 -26.46
C ILE A 541 38.19 37.27 -25.34
N TYR A 542 37.55 38.41 -25.18
CA TYR A 542 36.48 38.65 -24.21
C TYR A 542 35.18 38.92 -24.95
N ARG A 543 34.04 38.57 -24.35
CA ARG A 543 32.72 38.79 -24.94
C ARG A 543 31.74 39.29 -23.89
N GLN A 544 30.91 40.27 -24.26
CA GLN A 544 29.84 40.78 -23.41
C GLN A 544 28.58 41.06 -24.23
N GLU A 545 27.43 40.80 -23.64
CA GLU A 545 26.10 41.08 -24.20
C GLU A 545 25.76 42.57 -24.10
N GLY A 546 25.23 43.14 -25.18
CA GLY A 546 24.64 44.48 -25.26
C GLY A 546 25.60 45.66 -25.06
N SER A 547 26.84 45.39 -24.69
CA SER A 547 27.84 46.42 -24.39
C SER A 547 29.26 45.87 -24.53
N ILE A 548 30.22 46.78 -24.64
CA ILE A 548 31.64 46.46 -24.73
C ILE A 548 32.13 45.84 -23.39
N PRO A 549 32.82 44.69 -23.43
CA PRO A 549 33.49 44.08 -22.26
C PRO A 549 34.28 45.06 -21.40
N ARG A 550 33.92 45.18 -20.12
CA ARG A 550 34.78 45.84 -19.12
C ARG A 550 35.83 44.85 -18.63
N ILE A 551 37.04 44.97 -19.16
CA ILE A 551 38.14 44.05 -18.87
C ILE A 551 39.10 44.66 -17.85
N ASP A 552 39.27 43.93 -16.75
CA ASP A 552 40.38 44.02 -15.81
C ASP A 552 41.27 42.77 -15.90
N GLU A 553 42.29 42.68 -15.05
CA GLU A 553 43.26 41.57 -15.06
C GLU A 553 42.73 40.24 -14.50
N ASN A 554 41.59 40.28 -13.79
CA ASN A 554 40.95 39.08 -13.24
C ASN A 554 39.80 38.59 -14.14
N THR A 555 39.47 39.37 -15.17
CA THR A 555 38.45 39.02 -16.14
C THR A 555 38.91 37.77 -16.89
N VAL A 556 38.09 36.72 -16.82
CA VAL A 556 38.35 35.46 -17.51
C VAL A 556 38.02 35.66 -18.99
N PRO A 557 38.97 35.43 -19.91
CA PRO A 557 38.67 35.51 -21.33
C PRO A 557 37.77 34.34 -21.74
N LEU A 558 36.97 34.57 -22.79
CA LEU A 558 36.24 33.51 -23.49
C LEU A 558 37.22 32.45 -24.02
N VAL A 559 38.39 32.89 -24.49
CA VAL A 559 39.50 32.02 -24.88
C VAL A 559 40.84 32.75 -24.73
N GLU A 560 41.87 32.02 -24.33
CA GLU A 560 43.28 32.43 -24.48
C GLU A 560 43.96 31.50 -25.49
N THR A 561 44.48 32.05 -26.58
CA THR A 561 45.01 31.26 -27.70
C THR A 561 46.28 31.88 -28.27
N SER A 562 47.18 31.06 -28.82
CA SER A 562 48.30 31.51 -29.64
C SER A 562 47.95 31.62 -31.13
N LYS A 563 46.76 31.17 -31.52
CA LYS A 563 46.25 31.24 -32.90
C LYS A 563 45.63 32.61 -33.17
N CYS A 564 45.67 33.04 -34.43
CA CYS A 564 45.12 34.31 -34.91
C CYS A 564 43.64 34.20 -35.37
N SER A 565 42.94 33.15 -34.95
CA SER A 565 41.54 32.89 -35.27
C SER A 565 40.84 32.10 -34.16
N PHE A 566 39.54 32.33 -33.98
CA PHE A 566 38.71 31.66 -32.98
C PHE A 566 37.27 31.49 -33.46
N GLU A 567 36.63 30.38 -33.09
CA GLU A 567 35.21 30.11 -33.37
C GLU A 567 34.44 30.08 -32.06
N ASP A 568 33.54 31.04 -31.88
CA ASP A 568 32.64 31.09 -30.73
C ASP A 568 31.33 30.38 -31.06
N THR A 569 31.14 29.20 -30.48
CA THR A 569 29.93 28.37 -30.62
C THR A 569 28.92 28.58 -29.47
N THR A 570 29.18 29.55 -28.60
CA THR A 570 28.38 29.84 -27.41
C THR A 570 27.50 31.11 -27.46
N PRO A 571 27.40 31.90 -28.56
CA PRO A 571 26.48 33.05 -28.60
C PRO A 571 25.03 32.61 -28.46
N GLU A 572 24.25 33.35 -27.67
CA GLU A 572 22.80 33.19 -27.67
C GLU A 572 22.15 33.86 -28.90
N PRO A 573 21.05 33.28 -29.42
CA PRO A 573 20.39 33.80 -30.61
C PRO A 573 19.66 35.11 -30.32
N GLY A 574 19.64 36.03 -31.30
CA GLY A 574 18.96 37.32 -31.18
C GLY A 574 19.63 38.31 -30.23
N VAL A 575 20.88 38.06 -29.82
CA VAL A 575 21.64 38.90 -28.89
C VAL A 575 22.76 39.63 -29.61
N ASN A 576 22.90 40.93 -29.33
CA ASN A 576 24.06 41.69 -29.77
C ASN A 576 25.24 41.40 -28.84
N TYR A 577 26.28 40.76 -29.37
CA TYR A 577 27.54 40.57 -28.67
C TYR A 577 28.61 41.54 -29.17
N TYR A 578 29.40 42.01 -28.21
CA TYR A 578 30.63 42.76 -28.46
C TYR A 578 31.81 41.94 -27.96
N TYR A 579 32.85 41.85 -28.78
CA TYR A 579 34.08 41.14 -28.47
C TYR A 579 35.22 42.13 -28.31
N VAL A 580 36.13 41.84 -27.39
CA VAL A 580 37.36 42.62 -27.20
C VAL A 580 38.55 41.69 -27.20
N LEU A 581 39.57 42.03 -27.98
CA LEU A 581 40.83 41.31 -28.11
C LEU A 581 41.94 42.06 -27.39
N CYS A 582 42.71 41.32 -26.57
CA CYS A 582 43.90 41.81 -25.90
C CYS A 582 45.06 40.83 -26.14
N SER A 583 46.28 41.33 -26.27
CA SER A 583 47.47 40.48 -26.13
C SER A 583 47.79 40.29 -24.66
N LYS A 584 48.35 39.14 -24.30
CA LYS A 584 48.77 38.80 -22.94
C LYS A 584 50.19 38.25 -22.96
N ARG A 585 51.02 38.73 -22.04
CA ARG A 585 52.40 38.27 -21.83
C ARG A 585 52.68 38.20 -20.34
N TRP A 586 53.07 37.03 -19.84
CA TRP A 586 53.32 36.77 -18.40
C TRP A 586 52.19 37.24 -17.47
N GLY A 587 50.94 37.04 -17.87
CA GLY A 587 49.78 37.48 -17.07
C GLY A 587 49.37 38.94 -17.24
N ILE A 588 50.15 39.76 -17.96
CA ILE A 588 49.88 41.19 -18.19
C ILE A 588 49.23 41.40 -19.56
N LEU A 589 48.12 42.14 -19.59
CA LEU A 589 47.39 42.48 -20.81
C LEU A 589 47.99 43.70 -21.53
N SER A 590 47.74 43.82 -22.83
CA SER A 590 48.09 45.00 -23.62
C SER A 590 47.36 46.25 -23.13
N ARG A 591 48.01 47.43 -23.23
CA ARG A 591 47.38 48.71 -22.87
C ARG A 591 46.17 49.03 -23.74
N ASN A 592 46.35 48.83 -25.05
CA ASN A 592 45.29 49.01 -26.03
C ASN A 592 44.53 47.70 -26.22
N LYS A 593 43.29 47.83 -26.69
CA LYS A 593 42.34 46.73 -26.89
C LYS A 593 41.69 46.91 -28.26
N GLU A 594 41.42 45.80 -28.93
CA GLU A 594 40.78 45.76 -30.24
C GLU A 594 39.31 45.35 -30.08
N LEU A 595 38.38 46.06 -30.73
CA LEU A 595 36.93 45.89 -30.53
C LEU A 595 36.24 45.35 -31.79
N ILE A 596 35.39 44.34 -31.62
CA ILE A 596 34.59 43.74 -32.69
C ILE A 596 33.10 43.74 -32.29
N GLY A 597 32.23 44.27 -33.14
CA GLY A 597 30.78 44.15 -32.99
C GLY A 597 29.99 45.44 -33.27
N PRO A 598 28.65 45.38 -33.16
CA PRO A 598 27.85 44.24 -32.68
C PRO A 598 27.77 43.08 -33.68
N VAL A 599 27.81 41.83 -33.17
CA VAL A 599 27.60 40.60 -33.94
C VAL A 599 26.44 39.82 -33.33
N MET A 600 25.57 39.25 -34.18
CA MET A 600 24.38 38.51 -33.77
C MET A 600 24.18 37.27 -34.63
N VAL A 601 23.65 36.21 -34.02
CA VAL A 601 23.21 35.01 -34.73
C VAL A 601 21.69 34.84 -34.56
N LEU A 602 21.01 34.36 -35.61
CA LEU A 602 19.59 34.02 -35.57
C LEU A 602 19.46 32.51 -35.77
N THR A 603 18.95 31.81 -34.76
CA THR A 603 18.79 30.36 -34.80
C THR A 603 17.45 29.98 -35.41
N GLU A 604 17.47 28.92 -36.20
CA GLU A 604 16.30 28.32 -36.83
C GLU A 604 15.45 27.52 -35.84
N VAL A 605 14.19 27.25 -36.21
CA VAL A 605 13.28 26.44 -35.37
C VAL A 605 13.71 24.97 -35.36
N GLY A 606 13.93 24.43 -34.15
CA GLY A 606 14.39 23.06 -33.93
C GLY A 606 13.27 22.11 -33.47
N ASN A 607 13.60 20.81 -33.43
CA ASN A 607 12.75 19.74 -32.88
C ASN A 607 11.32 19.71 -33.42
N VAL A 608 11.16 20.02 -34.70
CA VAL A 608 9.86 20.00 -35.37
C VAL A 608 9.36 18.56 -35.52
N LYS A 609 8.15 18.29 -35.05
CA LYS A 609 7.40 17.05 -35.25
C LYS A 609 6.01 17.37 -35.74
N ILE A 610 5.55 16.60 -36.72
CA ILE A 610 4.22 16.74 -37.30
C ILE A 610 3.53 15.38 -37.18
N ASP A 611 2.60 15.27 -36.24
CA ASP A 611 1.87 14.05 -35.93
C ASP A 611 0.46 14.11 -36.53
N ALA A 612 0.01 13.03 -37.18
CA ALA A 612 -1.36 12.95 -37.69
C ALA A 612 -2.35 12.72 -36.54
N THR A 613 -3.47 13.45 -36.53
CA THR A 613 -4.57 13.34 -35.55
C THR A 613 -5.90 12.98 -36.23
N GLU A 614 -6.97 12.80 -35.44
CA GLU A 614 -8.33 12.53 -35.95
C GLU A 614 -8.86 13.66 -36.84
N GLU A 615 -8.49 14.91 -36.54
CA GLU A 615 -9.01 16.12 -37.20
C GLU A 615 -7.98 16.79 -38.14
N GLY A 616 -6.72 16.35 -38.17
CA GLY A 616 -5.70 16.91 -39.06
C GLY A 616 -4.26 16.60 -38.66
N PHE A 617 -3.44 17.64 -38.45
CA PHE A 617 -2.08 17.51 -37.91
C PHE A 617 -1.90 18.26 -36.61
N ARG A 618 -1.15 17.66 -35.69
CA ARG A 618 -0.57 18.35 -34.55
C ARG A 618 0.89 18.65 -34.87
N LEU A 619 1.21 19.94 -34.99
CA LEU A 619 2.57 20.42 -35.15
C LEU A 619 3.12 20.80 -33.78
N SER A 620 4.25 20.21 -33.42
CA SER A 620 5.02 20.55 -32.24
C SER A 620 6.44 20.94 -32.65
N TYR A 621 6.99 21.95 -32.00
CA TYR A 621 8.30 22.50 -32.31
C TYR A 621 8.90 23.11 -31.05
N GLU A 622 10.22 23.30 -31.06
CA GLU A 622 10.89 24.03 -30.00
C GLU A 622 11.16 25.46 -30.47
N LYS A 623 10.48 26.43 -29.82
CA LYS A 623 10.74 27.84 -30.07
C LYS A 623 12.19 28.15 -29.67
N PRO A 624 13.03 28.68 -30.58
CA PRO A 624 14.40 29.06 -30.24
C PRO A 624 14.46 30.03 -29.06
N LYS A 625 15.58 29.97 -28.31
CA LYS A 625 15.83 30.89 -27.19
C LYS A 625 15.79 32.33 -27.69
N LYS A 626 15.17 33.24 -26.90
CA LYS A 626 15.00 34.68 -27.21
C LYS A 626 14.19 35.02 -28.47
N ALA A 627 13.72 34.06 -29.26
CA ALA A 627 12.71 34.32 -30.30
C ALA A 627 11.41 34.82 -29.67
N SER A 628 10.80 35.87 -30.22
CA SER A 628 9.52 36.43 -29.76
C SER A 628 8.36 35.51 -30.11
N ARG A 629 8.37 34.92 -31.31
CA ARG A 629 7.42 33.90 -31.76
C ARG A 629 8.00 33.06 -32.90
N VAL A 630 7.36 31.93 -33.15
CA VAL A 630 7.52 31.18 -34.40
C VAL A 630 6.32 31.50 -35.28
N ARG A 631 6.56 31.69 -36.56
CA ARG A 631 5.51 31.75 -37.58
C ARG A 631 5.59 30.48 -38.42
N ILE A 632 4.42 29.93 -38.72
CA ILE A 632 4.30 28.70 -39.50
C ILE A 632 3.43 29.01 -40.70
N TRP A 633 3.93 28.66 -41.87
CA TRP A 633 3.13 28.70 -43.09
C TRP A 633 2.94 27.32 -43.66
N ARG A 634 1.77 27.09 -44.24
CA ARG A 634 1.38 25.83 -44.87
C ARG A 634 1.17 26.02 -46.38
N ARG A 635 1.58 25.02 -47.15
CA ARG A 635 1.23 24.86 -48.56
C ARG A 635 0.86 23.41 -48.86
N LYS A 636 -0.15 23.18 -49.70
CA LYS A 636 -0.49 21.82 -50.14
C LYS A 636 0.56 21.32 -51.13
N LYS A 637 0.98 20.06 -51.04
CA LYS A 637 2.11 19.54 -51.83
C LYS A 637 1.87 19.58 -53.35
N ASP A 638 0.63 19.36 -53.77
CA ASP A 638 0.21 19.34 -55.18
C ASP A 638 -0.35 20.69 -55.66
N ASP A 639 -0.16 21.76 -54.89
CA ASP A 639 -0.63 23.10 -55.18
C ASP A 639 0.56 24.08 -55.22
N GLU A 640 0.64 24.88 -56.29
CA GLU A 640 1.64 25.94 -56.43
C GLU A 640 1.18 27.27 -55.78
N SER A 641 0.05 27.26 -55.06
CA SER A 641 -0.44 28.40 -54.30
C SER A 641 0.56 28.92 -53.24
N GLU A 642 0.42 30.20 -52.89
CA GLU A 642 1.23 30.83 -51.86
C GLU A 642 1.03 30.20 -50.47
N TYR A 643 2.09 30.22 -49.68
CA TYR A 643 2.11 29.79 -48.28
C TYR A 643 1.05 30.54 -47.46
N THR A 644 0.13 29.79 -46.87
CA THR A 644 -0.89 30.34 -45.96
C THR A 644 -0.37 30.32 -44.53
N GLU A 645 -0.35 31.46 -43.84
CA GLU A 645 0.06 31.54 -42.44
C GLU A 645 -0.99 30.88 -41.52
N LEU A 646 -0.54 30.07 -40.57
CA LEU A 646 -1.40 29.44 -39.56
C LEU A 646 -1.56 30.35 -38.34
N ASP A 647 -2.75 30.34 -37.73
CA ASP A 647 -3.01 31.03 -36.47
C ASP A 647 -2.50 30.18 -35.30
N ILE A 648 -1.51 30.69 -34.56
CA ILE A 648 -0.79 29.93 -33.52
C ILE A 648 -1.32 30.33 -32.14
N LYS A 649 -2.09 29.44 -31.51
CA LYS A 649 -2.68 29.62 -30.16
C LYS A 649 -1.99 28.78 -29.08
N GLY A 650 -0.67 28.67 -29.13
CA GLY A 650 0.11 27.92 -28.13
C GLY A 650 1.33 27.20 -28.71
N ALA A 651 1.95 26.33 -27.90
CA ALA A 651 3.11 25.54 -28.29
C ALA A 651 2.76 24.35 -29.20
N ASP A 652 1.54 23.83 -29.09
CA ASP A 652 0.97 22.85 -30.01
C ASP A 652 0.03 23.58 -30.97
N VAL A 653 0.28 23.41 -32.27
CA VAL A 653 -0.57 23.98 -33.33
C VAL A 653 -1.37 22.85 -33.94
N TYR A 654 -2.69 22.97 -33.89
CA TYR A 654 -3.62 22.04 -34.51
C TYR A 654 -4.04 22.60 -35.87
N ASP A 655 -3.78 21.83 -36.91
CA ASP A 655 -4.22 22.14 -38.26
C ASP A 655 -5.40 21.25 -38.65
N ASP A 656 -6.59 21.65 -38.22
CA ASP A 656 -7.84 20.88 -38.35
C ASP A 656 -8.47 20.98 -39.76
N VAL A 657 -7.81 21.71 -40.67
CA VAL A 657 -8.23 21.86 -42.07
C VAL A 657 -7.70 20.68 -42.92
N CYS A 658 -6.77 19.89 -42.37
CA CYS A 658 -6.05 18.83 -43.07
C CYS A 658 -6.75 17.46 -43.05
N LEU A 659 -8.04 17.42 -43.40
CA LEU A 659 -8.81 16.18 -43.47
C LEU A 659 -8.54 15.40 -44.77
N GLY A 660 -8.15 14.13 -44.64
CA GLY A 660 -8.32 13.11 -45.68
C GLY A 660 -7.16 12.89 -46.66
N GLY A 661 -6.08 12.22 -46.23
CA GLY A 661 -5.16 11.54 -47.16
C GLY A 661 -4.25 12.44 -47.98
N THR A 662 -4.10 13.70 -47.61
CA THR A 662 -3.41 14.74 -48.40
C THR A 662 -2.06 15.12 -47.77
N SER A 663 -1.05 15.43 -48.60
CA SER A 663 0.29 15.88 -48.16
C SER A 663 0.44 17.40 -48.15
N TYR A 664 1.16 17.94 -47.16
CA TYR A 664 1.41 19.38 -46.98
C TYR A 664 2.89 19.66 -46.68
N TYR A 665 3.36 20.85 -47.07
CA TYR A 665 4.62 21.47 -46.65
C TYR A 665 4.36 22.54 -45.59
N TYR A 666 5.24 22.61 -44.58
CA TYR A 666 5.20 23.57 -43.49
C TYR A 666 6.55 24.27 -43.34
N LEU A 667 6.57 25.59 -43.51
CA LEU A 667 7.74 26.45 -43.31
C LEU A 667 7.70 27.07 -41.92
N PHE A 668 8.73 26.84 -41.12
CA PHE A 668 8.89 27.39 -39.76
C PHE A 668 9.93 28.50 -39.77
N VAL A 669 9.57 29.71 -39.35
CA VAL A 669 10.49 30.86 -39.24
C VAL A 669 10.47 31.39 -37.82
N ALA A 670 11.64 31.60 -37.23
CA ALA A 670 11.77 32.25 -35.92
C ALA A 670 11.83 33.77 -36.11
N GLU A 671 10.98 34.50 -35.37
CA GLU A 671 10.99 35.96 -35.31
C GLU A 671 11.64 36.38 -33.98
N TYR A 672 12.59 37.30 -34.05
CA TYR A 672 13.31 37.88 -32.91
C TYR A 672 13.00 39.36 -32.84
N ASP A 673 12.56 39.85 -31.68
CA ASP A 673 12.32 41.28 -31.48
C ASP A 673 13.56 41.93 -30.89
N ILE A 674 14.20 42.80 -31.68
CA ILE A 674 15.42 43.49 -31.29
C ILE A 674 15.16 44.99 -31.39
N ASN A 675 15.07 45.65 -30.23
CA ASN A 675 14.76 47.08 -30.13
C ASN A 675 13.46 47.47 -30.86
N ASN A 676 12.38 46.70 -30.68
CA ASN A 676 11.08 46.88 -31.33
C ASN A 676 11.11 46.72 -32.85
N ARG A 677 12.09 45.97 -33.38
CA ARG A 677 12.17 45.60 -34.80
C ARG A 677 12.21 44.08 -34.93
N PRO A 678 11.23 43.47 -35.63
CA PRO A 678 11.25 42.04 -35.88
C PRO A 678 12.30 41.69 -36.94
N LEU A 679 13.26 40.87 -36.56
CA LEU A 679 14.22 40.20 -37.45
C LEU A 679 13.83 38.72 -37.58
N ARG A 680 14.04 38.14 -38.75
CA ARG A 680 13.62 36.77 -39.06
C ARG A 680 14.83 35.90 -39.41
N SER A 681 14.77 34.64 -39.00
CA SER A 681 15.66 33.60 -39.51
C SER A 681 15.31 33.27 -40.97
N GLU A 682 16.12 32.46 -41.65
CA GLU A 682 15.88 32.07 -43.06
C GLU A 682 14.71 31.08 -43.18
N GLY A 683 14.48 30.27 -42.14
CA GLY A 683 13.38 29.32 -42.03
C GLY A 683 13.73 27.88 -42.45
N VAL A 684 12.97 26.91 -41.94
CA VAL A 684 13.14 25.47 -42.24
C VAL A 684 11.81 24.85 -42.68
N GLU A 685 11.83 24.11 -43.78
CA GLU A 685 10.66 23.45 -44.35
C GLU A 685 10.58 21.95 -43.99
N TYR A 686 9.37 21.48 -43.65
CA TYR A 686 9.03 20.09 -43.36
C TYR A 686 7.80 19.63 -44.14
N SER A 687 7.57 18.32 -44.28
CA SER A 687 6.39 17.77 -44.97
C SER A 687 5.70 16.64 -44.18
N ALA A 688 4.38 16.52 -44.30
CA ALA A 688 3.56 15.50 -43.61
C ALA A 688 2.33 15.06 -44.44
N SER A 689 1.77 13.88 -44.15
CA SER A 689 0.59 13.29 -44.83
C SER A 689 -0.38 12.64 -43.82
N SER A 690 -1.70 12.88 -43.96
CA SER A 690 -2.71 12.35 -43.01
C SER A 690 -3.26 10.99 -43.45
N MET A 691 -3.67 10.13 -42.50
CA MET A 691 -4.20 8.78 -42.76
C MET A 691 -5.72 8.75 -42.54
N LYS A 692 -6.48 8.13 -43.45
CA LYS A 692 -7.95 7.97 -43.29
C LYS A 692 -8.25 6.82 -42.29
N MET A 693 -8.90 7.14 -41.17
CA MET A 693 -9.34 6.15 -40.17
C MET A 693 -10.52 5.30 -40.66
N PRO A 694 -10.60 4.01 -40.28
CA PRO A 694 -11.67 3.10 -40.68
C PRO A 694 -12.96 3.31 -39.85
N GLU A 695 -14.12 3.00 -40.44
CA GLU A 695 -15.40 3.03 -39.71
C GLU A 695 -15.52 1.85 -38.73
N PRO A 696 -16.08 2.06 -37.52
CA PRO A 696 -16.23 1.00 -36.53
C PRO A 696 -17.30 -0.03 -36.94
N VAL A 697 -17.05 -1.30 -36.61
CA VAL A 697 -18.00 -2.40 -36.81
C VAL A 697 -19.16 -2.30 -35.81
N ASN A 698 -20.32 -1.85 -36.24
CA ASN A 698 -21.48 -1.67 -35.35
C ASN A 698 -22.53 -2.80 -35.46
N ASN A 699 -22.41 -3.68 -36.45
CA ASN A 699 -23.41 -4.67 -36.84
C ASN A 699 -22.93 -6.13 -36.65
N LEU A 700 -22.29 -6.42 -35.52
CA LEU A 700 -21.82 -7.77 -35.20
C LEU A 700 -23.02 -8.68 -34.81
N ASP A 701 -23.31 -9.69 -35.64
CA ASP A 701 -24.31 -10.74 -35.40
C ASP A 701 -23.62 -12.05 -35.05
N ILE A 702 -23.98 -12.70 -33.93
CA ILE A 702 -23.36 -13.95 -33.50
C ILE A 702 -24.43 -15.02 -33.27
N ARG A 703 -24.29 -16.15 -33.96
CA ARG A 703 -25.24 -17.28 -33.89
C ARG A 703 -24.51 -18.58 -33.62
N ARG A 704 -25.12 -19.46 -32.83
CA ARG A 704 -24.60 -20.81 -32.60
C ARG A 704 -24.98 -21.75 -33.74
N ASP A 705 -24.02 -22.52 -34.22
CA ASP A 705 -24.24 -23.66 -35.11
C ASP A 705 -24.83 -24.84 -34.32
N ARG A 706 -25.97 -25.35 -34.77
CA ARG A 706 -26.69 -26.44 -34.10
C ARG A 706 -26.07 -27.81 -34.33
N THR A 707 -25.21 -27.96 -35.33
CA THR A 707 -24.65 -29.25 -35.73
C THR A 707 -23.41 -29.63 -34.92
N ASP A 708 -22.51 -28.69 -34.67
CA ASP A 708 -21.25 -28.92 -33.95
C ASP A 708 -21.06 -28.07 -32.70
N GLY A 709 -21.98 -27.14 -32.41
CA GLY A 709 -21.95 -26.32 -31.21
C GLY A 709 -21.00 -25.12 -31.26
N THR A 710 -20.37 -24.85 -32.40
CA THR A 710 -19.55 -23.65 -32.62
C THR A 710 -20.41 -22.39 -32.78
N TYR A 711 -19.77 -21.22 -32.80
CA TYR A 711 -20.43 -19.92 -32.96
C TYR A 711 -19.92 -19.24 -34.23
N VAL A 712 -20.84 -18.72 -35.04
CA VAL A 712 -20.56 -17.95 -36.26
C VAL A 712 -20.87 -16.50 -36.00
N ALA A 713 -19.83 -15.66 -36.05
CA ALA A 713 -19.92 -14.20 -36.01
C ALA A 713 -19.88 -13.63 -37.43
N ARG A 714 -20.77 -12.69 -37.75
CA ARG A 714 -20.85 -11.99 -39.05
C ARG A 714 -20.92 -10.48 -38.83
N TRP A 715 -20.27 -9.71 -39.69
CA TRP A 715 -20.28 -8.24 -39.65
C TRP A 715 -19.98 -7.62 -41.02
N SER A 716 -20.14 -6.29 -41.14
CA SER A 716 -19.78 -5.55 -42.36
C SER A 716 -18.68 -4.52 -42.07
N SER A 717 -17.62 -4.56 -42.87
CA SER A 717 -16.49 -3.62 -42.77
C SER A 717 -15.74 -3.56 -44.10
N ASN A 718 -15.16 -2.40 -44.41
CA ASN A 718 -14.21 -2.25 -45.52
C ASN A 718 -12.76 -2.62 -45.12
N TYR A 719 -12.57 -3.08 -43.89
CA TYR A 719 -11.29 -3.43 -43.29
C TYR A 719 -11.41 -4.71 -42.47
N ASP A 720 -10.33 -5.48 -42.39
CA ASP A 720 -10.26 -6.69 -41.58
C ASP A 720 -10.46 -6.33 -40.09
N ALA A 721 -11.39 -7.04 -39.45
CA ALA A 721 -11.66 -6.90 -38.03
C ALA A 721 -11.34 -8.21 -37.32
N THR A 722 -10.66 -8.10 -36.18
CA THR A 722 -10.35 -9.22 -35.29
C THR A 722 -11.28 -9.17 -34.09
N LEU A 723 -11.80 -10.32 -33.65
CA LEU A 723 -12.64 -10.38 -32.46
C LEU A 723 -11.79 -10.62 -31.21
N TYR A 724 -12.05 -9.83 -30.18
CA TYR A 724 -11.48 -9.99 -28.84
C TYR A 724 -12.61 -10.26 -27.84
N TYR A 725 -12.33 -10.97 -26.75
CA TYR A 725 -13.29 -11.23 -25.68
C TYR A 725 -12.76 -10.89 -24.29
N SER A 726 -13.71 -10.63 -23.38
CA SER A 726 -13.49 -10.50 -21.94
C SER A 726 -14.57 -11.28 -21.18
N THR A 727 -14.25 -11.78 -19.98
CA THR A 727 -15.21 -12.46 -19.09
C THR A 727 -16.05 -11.48 -18.25
N LYS A 728 -15.74 -10.18 -18.31
CA LYS A 728 -16.48 -9.09 -17.67
C LYS A 728 -16.74 -7.95 -18.65
N ARG A 729 -17.83 -7.21 -18.48
CA ARG A 729 -18.14 -6.07 -19.35
C ARG A 729 -17.14 -4.93 -19.12
N LEU A 730 -16.36 -4.59 -20.13
CA LEU A 730 -15.45 -3.45 -20.10
C LEU A 730 -16.18 -2.19 -20.60
N ARG A 731 -16.01 -1.07 -19.89
CA ARG A 731 -16.61 0.24 -20.23
C ARG A 731 -15.52 1.18 -20.76
N PHE A 732 -15.69 1.66 -21.99
CA PHE A 732 -14.74 2.57 -22.65
C PHE A 732 -15.41 3.91 -22.96
N GLY A 733 -14.69 5.02 -22.73
CA GLY A 733 -15.15 6.36 -23.11
C GLY A 733 -15.02 6.66 -24.60
N ASN A 734 -13.98 6.12 -25.26
CA ASN A 734 -13.66 6.38 -26.66
C ASN A 734 -13.67 5.09 -27.51
N ARG A 735 -13.86 5.23 -28.83
CA ARG A 735 -13.82 4.12 -29.80
C ARG A 735 -12.43 3.82 -30.33
N ILE A 736 -11.51 4.79 -30.28
CA ILE A 736 -10.12 4.59 -30.67
C ILE A 736 -9.30 4.22 -29.42
N MET A 737 -8.48 3.19 -29.55
CA MET A 737 -7.67 2.63 -28.47
C MET A 737 -6.25 2.36 -28.97
N LYS A 738 -5.28 2.25 -28.06
CA LYS A 738 -3.95 1.74 -28.43
C LYS A 738 -4.02 0.21 -28.56
N THR A 739 -3.29 -0.34 -29.51
CA THR A 739 -3.24 -1.78 -29.72
C THR A 739 -2.71 -2.54 -28.49
N GLU A 740 -1.76 -1.95 -27.77
CA GLU A 740 -1.20 -2.52 -26.54
C GLU A 740 -2.25 -2.63 -25.42
N ASP A 741 -3.12 -1.63 -25.30
CA ASP A 741 -4.19 -1.61 -24.30
C ASP A 741 -5.23 -2.72 -24.56
N VAL A 742 -5.61 -2.94 -25.83
CA VAL A 742 -6.52 -4.04 -26.21
C VAL A 742 -5.95 -5.39 -25.80
N LYS A 743 -4.67 -5.64 -26.10
CA LYS A 743 -4.00 -6.91 -25.79
C LYS A 743 -3.80 -7.13 -24.29
N SER A 744 -3.75 -6.06 -23.50
CA SER A 744 -3.66 -6.13 -22.04
C SER A 744 -5.02 -6.44 -21.38
N TRP A 745 -6.11 -5.91 -21.95
CA TRP A 745 -7.44 -5.98 -21.33
C TRP A 745 -8.33 -7.12 -21.84
N MET A 746 -8.05 -7.64 -23.04
CA MET A 746 -8.90 -8.62 -23.71
C MET A 746 -8.06 -9.76 -24.29
N THR A 747 -8.69 -10.91 -24.50
CA THR A 747 -8.07 -12.06 -25.16
C THR A 747 -8.56 -12.16 -26.60
N GLU A 748 -7.66 -12.39 -27.55
CA GLU A 748 -8.01 -12.57 -28.95
C GLU A 748 -8.79 -13.88 -29.14
N ILE A 749 -9.86 -13.86 -29.94
CA ILE A 749 -10.60 -15.07 -30.29
C ILE A 749 -9.89 -15.74 -31.47
N GLU A 750 -9.37 -16.95 -31.26
CA GLU A 750 -8.83 -17.77 -32.34
C GLU A 750 -9.98 -18.33 -33.21
N PRO A 751 -10.01 -18.02 -34.51
CA PRO A 751 -11.04 -18.53 -35.40
C PRO A 751 -10.79 -20.00 -35.74
N VAL A 752 -11.87 -20.78 -35.75
CA VAL A 752 -11.93 -22.11 -36.38
C VAL A 752 -11.96 -21.96 -37.90
N ASP A 753 -12.78 -21.04 -38.41
CA ASP A 753 -12.89 -20.71 -39.83
C ASP A 753 -12.99 -19.19 -40.02
N VAL A 754 -12.44 -18.67 -41.11
CA VAL A 754 -12.50 -17.25 -41.46
C VAL A 754 -13.27 -17.06 -42.78
N TYR A 755 -14.21 -16.13 -42.78
CA TYR A 755 -15.00 -15.71 -43.94
C TYR A 755 -14.68 -14.25 -44.27
N SER A 756 -15.06 -13.78 -45.47
CA SER A 756 -14.88 -12.38 -45.87
C SER A 756 -15.66 -11.37 -45.01
N ASP A 757 -16.71 -11.84 -44.34
CA ASP A 757 -17.68 -11.06 -43.57
C ASP A 757 -17.88 -11.65 -42.17
N GLY A 758 -16.96 -12.48 -41.67
CA GLY A 758 -17.15 -13.12 -40.38
C GLY A 758 -16.11 -14.16 -40.00
N ILE A 759 -16.28 -14.75 -38.81
CA ILE A 759 -15.49 -15.91 -38.35
C ILE A 759 -16.38 -16.94 -37.67
N ARG A 760 -15.92 -18.19 -37.65
CA ARG A 760 -16.46 -19.25 -36.79
C ARG A 760 -15.49 -19.50 -35.64
N PHE A 761 -15.96 -19.64 -34.41
CA PHE A 761 -15.13 -19.85 -33.22
C PHE A 761 -15.82 -20.80 -32.22
N ALA A 762 -15.03 -21.35 -31.30
CA ALA A 762 -15.53 -22.22 -30.23
C ALA A 762 -15.51 -21.50 -28.88
N MET A 763 -16.41 -21.89 -27.97
CA MET A 763 -16.54 -21.32 -26.63
C MET A 763 -16.60 -22.43 -25.60
N GLU A 764 -15.95 -22.24 -24.45
CA GLU A 764 -15.96 -23.19 -23.35
C GLU A 764 -17.37 -23.35 -22.75
N ASP A 765 -17.67 -24.56 -22.26
CA ASP A 765 -18.93 -24.84 -21.55
C ASP A 765 -18.98 -24.06 -20.23
N GLY A 766 -20.09 -23.35 -19.99
CA GLY A 766 -20.30 -22.50 -18.81
C GLY A 766 -19.73 -21.08 -18.94
N ALA A 767 -19.12 -20.73 -20.07
CA ALA A 767 -18.52 -19.41 -20.25
C ALA A 767 -19.55 -18.34 -20.66
N VAL A 768 -19.25 -17.09 -20.29
CA VAL A 768 -19.93 -15.86 -20.74
C VAL A 768 -18.87 -14.90 -21.24
N TRP A 769 -18.95 -14.49 -22.50
CA TRP A 769 -18.00 -13.60 -23.16
C TRP A 769 -18.68 -12.31 -23.62
N TYR A 770 -17.99 -11.19 -23.38
CA TYR A 770 -18.25 -9.91 -24.04
C TYR A 770 -17.27 -9.79 -25.20
N ILE A 771 -17.78 -9.85 -26.42
CA ILE A 771 -17.00 -9.90 -27.66
C ILE A 771 -16.98 -8.52 -28.30
N TYR A 772 -15.79 -8.09 -28.73
CA TYR A 772 -15.50 -6.77 -29.29
C TYR A 772 -14.82 -6.92 -30.65
N PRO A 773 -15.39 -6.37 -31.74
CA PRO A 773 -14.70 -6.31 -33.03
C PRO A 773 -13.72 -5.14 -33.08
N ILE A 774 -12.46 -5.42 -33.43
CA ILE A 774 -11.35 -4.45 -33.42
C ILE A 774 -10.70 -4.38 -34.80
N ILE A 775 -10.62 -3.18 -35.38
CA ILE A 775 -9.89 -2.92 -36.62
C ILE A 775 -8.55 -2.24 -36.28
N GLN A 776 -7.42 -2.90 -36.53
CA GLN A 776 -6.10 -2.36 -36.22
C GLN A 776 -5.53 -1.52 -37.37
N ARG A 777 -4.97 -0.34 -37.05
CA ARG A 777 -4.21 0.52 -37.97
C ARG A 777 -2.95 1.05 -37.27
N GLY A 778 -1.82 0.41 -37.54
CA GLY A 778 -0.54 0.75 -36.91
C GLY A 778 -0.57 0.47 -35.40
N LYS A 779 -0.31 1.52 -34.60
CA LYS A 779 -0.29 1.47 -33.12
C LYS A 779 -1.66 1.74 -32.47
N THR A 780 -2.66 2.06 -33.29
CA THR A 780 -4.02 2.39 -32.85
C THR A 780 -5.02 1.40 -33.45
N CYS A 781 -6.17 1.26 -32.81
CA CYS A 781 -7.25 0.41 -33.29
C CYS A 781 -8.61 1.05 -33.03
N VAL A 782 -9.57 0.75 -33.90
CA VAL A 782 -10.95 1.21 -33.81
C VAL A 782 -11.81 0.07 -33.30
N ARG A 783 -12.49 0.29 -32.17
CA ARG A 783 -13.40 -0.65 -31.52
C ARG A 783 -14.83 -0.45 -32.02
N GLY A 784 -15.47 -1.55 -32.38
CA GLY A 784 -16.90 -1.60 -32.68
C GLY A 784 -17.79 -1.89 -31.47
N ASN A 785 -19.08 -2.14 -31.72
CA ASN A 785 -20.05 -2.41 -30.65
C ASN A 785 -19.86 -3.80 -30.03
N GLU A 786 -20.01 -3.90 -28.72
CA GLU A 786 -19.88 -5.19 -28.03
C GLU A 786 -21.09 -6.11 -28.24
N ALA A 787 -20.85 -7.42 -28.24
CA ALA A 787 -21.88 -8.45 -28.23
C ALA A 787 -21.68 -9.41 -27.04
N ARG A 788 -22.74 -9.72 -26.29
CA ARG A 788 -22.70 -10.70 -25.19
C ARG A 788 -23.10 -12.07 -25.70
N VAL A 789 -22.25 -13.07 -25.48
CA VAL A 789 -22.51 -14.48 -25.84
C VAL A 789 -22.32 -15.36 -24.62
N SER A 790 -23.19 -16.35 -24.45
CA SER A 790 -23.12 -17.30 -23.33
C SER A 790 -23.29 -18.74 -23.82
N ASN A 791 -22.52 -19.67 -23.24
CA ASN A 791 -22.62 -21.10 -23.47
C ASN A 791 -22.90 -21.85 -22.16
N LEU A 792 -23.98 -21.48 -21.47
CA LEU A 792 -24.32 -22.03 -20.15
C LEU A 792 -24.84 -23.48 -20.22
N ILE A 793 -24.44 -24.29 -19.23
CA ILE A 793 -24.70 -25.73 -19.20
C ILE A 793 -26.18 -25.99 -18.83
N PRO A 794 -26.97 -26.72 -19.64
CA PRO A 794 -28.34 -27.09 -19.29
C PRO A 794 -28.36 -28.26 -18.29
N PHE A 795 -29.54 -28.56 -17.74
CA PHE A 795 -29.76 -29.77 -16.93
C PHE A 795 -29.31 -31.05 -17.65
N ARG A 796 -28.92 -32.09 -16.92
CA ARG A 796 -28.64 -33.42 -17.49
C ARG A 796 -29.41 -34.48 -16.72
N ASP A 797 -29.51 -35.68 -17.28
CA ASP A 797 -30.11 -36.85 -16.64
C ASP A 797 -31.53 -36.56 -16.12
N VAL A 798 -32.33 -35.89 -16.97
CA VAL A 798 -33.73 -35.56 -16.65
C VAL A 798 -34.58 -36.82 -16.79
N GLU A 799 -35.01 -37.37 -15.67
CA GLU A 799 -35.93 -38.50 -15.59
C GLU A 799 -37.33 -38.04 -15.19
N LYS A 800 -38.33 -38.80 -15.62
CA LYS A 800 -39.75 -38.51 -15.37
C LYS A 800 -40.46 -39.78 -14.92
N SER A 801 -41.27 -39.66 -13.87
CA SER A 801 -42.17 -40.70 -13.40
C SER A 801 -43.55 -40.09 -13.11
N VAL A 802 -44.60 -40.91 -13.09
CA VAL A 802 -45.97 -40.45 -12.84
C VAL A 802 -46.47 -41.13 -11.57
N VAL A 803 -46.89 -40.33 -10.59
CA VAL A 803 -47.42 -40.81 -9.31
C VAL A 803 -48.66 -39.98 -8.98
N ASN A 804 -49.82 -40.60 -8.74
CA ASN A 804 -51.05 -39.93 -8.31
C ASN A 804 -51.51 -38.73 -9.18
N ARG A 805 -51.45 -38.85 -10.52
CA ARG A 805 -51.77 -37.77 -11.49
C ARG A 805 -50.82 -36.54 -11.43
N GLU A 806 -49.67 -36.69 -10.80
CA GLU A 806 -48.56 -35.73 -10.85
C GLU A 806 -47.37 -36.34 -11.59
N CYS A 807 -46.70 -35.55 -12.43
CA CYS A 807 -45.43 -35.96 -13.01
C CYS A 807 -44.28 -35.51 -12.11
N VAL A 808 -43.50 -36.45 -11.62
CA VAL A 808 -42.31 -36.24 -10.80
C VAL A 808 -41.10 -36.24 -11.71
N ILE A 809 -40.35 -35.14 -11.71
CA ILE A 809 -39.14 -34.96 -12.51
C ILE A 809 -37.94 -34.93 -11.58
N THR A 810 -36.94 -35.75 -11.88
CA THR A 810 -35.61 -35.72 -11.27
C THR A 810 -34.58 -35.34 -12.33
N MET A 811 -33.55 -34.61 -11.94
CA MET A 811 -32.49 -34.11 -12.81
C MET A 811 -31.19 -33.88 -12.05
N ASN A 812 -30.07 -33.93 -12.77
CA ASN A 812 -28.77 -33.52 -12.25
C ASN A 812 -28.58 -32.02 -12.42
N TRP A 813 -28.41 -31.34 -11.28
CA TRP A 813 -28.33 -29.89 -11.20
C TRP A 813 -26.96 -29.38 -11.68
N PRO A 814 -26.89 -28.52 -12.72
CA PRO A 814 -25.62 -27.99 -13.22
C PRO A 814 -24.86 -27.20 -12.14
N LYS A 815 -23.53 -27.31 -12.16
CA LYS A 815 -22.67 -26.55 -11.25
C LYS A 815 -22.89 -25.06 -11.49
N PHE A 816 -23.13 -24.29 -10.42
CA PHE A 816 -23.39 -22.84 -10.42
C PHE A 816 -24.77 -22.35 -10.92
N ALA A 817 -25.65 -23.23 -11.41
CA ALA A 817 -27.04 -22.86 -11.61
C ALA A 817 -27.72 -22.63 -10.24
N VAL A 818 -28.45 -21.53 -10.10
CA VAL A 818 -29.10 -21.12 -8.83
C VAL A 818 -30.59 -21.50 -8.81
N GLU A 819 -31.23 -21.55 -9.99
CA GLU A 819 -32.66 -21.86 -10.14
C GLU A 819 -32.90 -22.72 -11.39
N ALA A 820 -34.01 -23.46 -11.37
CA ALA A 820 -34.57 -24.15 -12.53
C ALA A 820 -35.86 -23.44 -12.93
N GLU A 821 -35.96 -22.99 -14.17
CA GLU A 821 -37.19 -22.43 -14.74
C GLU A 821 -37.84 -23.46 -15.66
N PHE A 822 -39.08 -23.83 -15.35
CA PHE A 822 -39.90 -24.76 -16.13
C PHE A 822 -40.97 -23.96 -16.87
N ARG A 823 -40.92 -23.96 -18.21
CA ARG A 823 -41.99 -23.40 -19.05
C ARG A 823 -42.87 -24.51 -19.58
N ILE A 824 -44.15 -24.49 -19.23
CA ILE A 824 -45.08 -25.61 -19.36
C ILE A 824 -46.21 -25.23 -20.33
N SER A 825 -46.54 -26.15 -21.25
CA SER A 825 -47.68 -26.02 -22.15
C SER A 825 -48.50 -27.31 -22.24
N ASN A 826 -49.79 -27.17 -22.50
CA ASN A 826 -50.67 -28.30 -22.83
C ASN A 826 -50.57 -28.71 -24.31
N ASN A 827 -50.07 -27.82 -25.18
CA ASN A 827 -49.89 -28.07 -26.61
C ASN A 827 -48.39 -28.08 -26.95
N GLU A 828 -48.02 -28.69 -28.07
CA GLU A 828 -46.62 -28.64 -28.53
C GLU A 828 -46.27 -27.21 -28.95
N PRO A 829 -45.40 -26.50 -28.22
CA PRO A 829 -45.15 -25.08 -28.48
C PRO A 829 -44.29 -24.94 -29.73
N LYS A 830 -44.63 -23.98 -30.61
CA LYS A 830 -43.78 -23.67 -31.78
C LYS A 830 -42.50 -22.93 -31.39
N ASP A 831 -42.53 -22.21 -30.27
CA ASP A 831 -41.42 -21.41 -29.75
C ASP A 831 -41.28 -21.63 -28.23
N PRO A 832 -40.08 -21.96 -27.72
CA PRO A 832 -39.80 -22.04 -26.28
C PRO A 832 -39.83 -20.68 -25.53
N GLU A 833 -39.89 -19.55 -26.23
CA GLU A 833 -40.06 -18.21 -25.65
C GLU A 833 -41.47 -17.64 -25.79
N ASP A 834 -42.46 -18.49 -26.08
CA ASP A 834 -43.86 -18.09 -26.11
C ASP A 834 -44.29 -17.49 -24.74
N PRO A 835 -44.74 -16.21 -24.70
CA PRO A 835 -45.10 -15.54 -23.46
C PRO A 835 -46.32 -16.16 -22.75
N ASP A 836 -47.11 -17.00 -23.44
CA ASP A 836 -48.29 -17.66 -22.88
C ASP A 836 -47.97 -18.97 -22.13
N LEU A 837 -46.69 -19.35 -22.04
CA LEU A 837 -46.26 -20.55 -21.31
C LEU A 837 -46.38 -20.38 -19.79
N GLU A 838 -46.88 -21.41 -19.10
CA GLU A 838 -46.92 -21.44 -17.63
C GLU A 838 -45.48 -21.56 -17.09
N ILE A 839 -45.02 -20.56 -16.32
CA ILE A 839 -43.67 -20.54 -15.75
C ILE A 839 -43.72 -21.03 -14.29
N LYS A 840 -42.94 -22.06 -13.99
CA LYS A 840 -42.68 -22.54 -12.64
C LYS A 840 -41.19 -22.47 -12.35
N THR A 841 -40.81 -21.76 -11.30
CA THR A 841 -39.41 -21.64 -10.87
C THR A 841 -39.18 -22.46 -9.61
N VAL A 842 -38.07 -23.20 -9.57
CA VAL A 842 -37.63 -24.00 -8.41
C VAL A 842 -36.22 -23.57 -8.04
N LYS A 843 -36.01 -23.23 -6.77
CA LYS A 843 -34.67 -22.88 -6.29
C LYS A 843 -33.83 -24.13 -6.07
N ARG A 844 -32.51 -24.00 -6.19
CA ARG A 844 -31.58 -25.11 -5.92
C ARG A 844 -31.77 -25.71 -4.53
N GLU A 845 -31.89 -24.86 -3.51
CA GLU A 845 -32.08 -25.26 -2.12
C GLU A 845 -33.36 -26.11 -1.95
N GLU A 846 -34.47 -25.65 -2.55
CA GLU A 846 -35.75 -26.36 -2.56
C GLU A 846 -35.66 -27.73 -3.22
N TYR A 847 -34.90 -27.85 -4.31
CA TYR A 847 -34.70 -29.12 -5.00
C TYR A 847 -33.77 -30.07 -4.23
N GLU A 848 -32.74 -29.56 -3.55
CA GLU A 848 -31.82 -30.36 -2.74
C GLU A 848 -32.53 -31.00 -1.52
N GLU A 849 -33.50 -30.29 -0.94
CA GLU A 849 -34.38 -30.81 0.13
C GLU A 849 -35.37 -31.85 -0.39
N ASN A 850 -36.09 -31.54 -1.48
CA ASN A 850 -37.20 -32.38 -1.96
C ASN A 850 -36.75 -33.52 -2.87
N ARG A 851 -35.57 -33.40 -3.50
CA ARG A 851 -34.98 -34.32 -4.50
C ARG A 851 -35.80 -34.56 -5.77
N HIS A 852 -36.93 -33.89 -5.95
CA HIS A 852 -37.75 -33.95 -7.16
C HIS A 852 -38.55 -32.66 -7.39
N VAL A 853 -39.00 -32.43 -8.62
CA VAL A 853 -39.98 -31.39 -8.97
C VAL A 853 -41.29 -32.05 -9.40
N ARG A 854 -42.42 -31.57 -8.87
CA ARG A 854 -43.75 -32.07 -9.24
C ARG A 854 -44.44 -31.13 -10.23
N ILE A 855 -44.96 -31.68 -11.32
CA ILE A 855 -45.80 -30.98 -12.29
C ILE A 855 -47.22 -31.56 -12.23
N PRO A 856 -48.22 -30.78 -11.81
CA PRO A 856 -49.61 -31.24 -11.80
C PRO A 856 -50.12 -31.38 -13.22
N MET A 857 -50.66 -32.56 -13.57
CA MET A 857 -51.16 -32.83 -14.92
C MET A 857 -52.58 -32.28 -15.15
N GLY A 858 -53.37 -32.12 -14.08
CA GLY A 858 -54.76 -31.67 -14.17
C GLY A 858 -55.60 -32.58 -15.08
N ASN A 859 -56.41 -31.98 -15.95
CA ASN A 859 -57.21 -32.71 -16.96
C ASN A 859 -56.44 -32.96 -18.27
N SER A 860 -55.19 -32.51 -18.39
CA SER A 860 -54.43 -32.68 -19.63
C SER A 860 -53.82 -34.08 -19.71
N PRO A 861 -54.02 -34.83 -20.82
CA PRO A 861 -53.38 -36.13 -21.01
C PRO A 861 -51.87 -36.04 -21.23
N ARG A 862 -51.37 -34.87 -21.67
CA ARG A 862 -49.96 -34.60 -21.99
C ARG A 862 -49.62 -33.13 -21.73
N LYS A 863 -48.41 -32.86 -21.25
CA LYS A 863 -47.82 -31.51 -21.22
C LYS A 863 -46.42 -31.53 -21.84
N PHE A 864 -45.99 -30.40 -22.36
CA PHE A 864 -44.64 -30.14 -22.84
C PHE A 864 -43.96 -29.19 -21.86
N VAL A 865 -42.70 -29.48 -21.51
CA VAL A 865 -41.97 -28.75 -20.48
C VAL A 865 -40.59 -28.41 -21.02
N TYR A 866 -40.27 -27.12 -21.10
CA TYR A 866 -38.91 -26.63 -21.30
C TYR A 866 -38.27 -26.34 -19.96
N ILE A 867 -37.09 -26.89 -19.73
CA ILE A 867 -36.34 -26.73 -18.48
C ILE A 867 -35.08 -25.91 -18.77
N TYR A 868 -34.95 -24.77 -18.10
CA TYR A 868 -33.82 -23.86 -18.18
C TYR A 868 -33.07 -23.86 -16.86
N ALA A 869 -31.75 -24.03 -16.90
CA ALA A 869 -30.89 -23.77 -15.77
C ALA A 869 -30.57 -22.27 -15.73
N MET A 870 -30.93 -21.61 -14.63
CA MET A 870 -30.73 -20.18 -14.47
C MET A 870 -29.44 -19.91 -13.70
N TYR A 871 -28.58 -19.07 -14.28
CA TYR A 871 -27.30 -18.68 -13.70
C TYR A 871 -27.33 -17.21 -13.33
N LYS A 872 -26.77 -16.87 -12.17
CA LYS A 872 -26.56 -15.48 -11.78
C LYS A 872 -25.23 -15.00 -12.37
N VAL A 873 -25.29 -14.15 -13.39
CA VAL A 873 -24.11 -13.55 -14.04
C VAL A 873 -24.13 -12.06 -13.74
N GLU A 874 -23.16 -11.61 -12.94
CA GLU A 874 -23.19 -10.28 -12.30
C GLU A 874 -24.48 -10.12 -11.46
N ASP A 875 -25.40 -9.23 -11.86
CA ASP A 875 -26.69 -8.99 -11.20
C ASP A 875 -27.90 -9.47 -12.04
N GLU A 876 -27.66 -10.08 -13.20
CA GLU A 876 -28.71 -10.56 -14.10
C GLU A 876 -28.85 -12.10 -14.04
N MET A 877 -30.10 -12.56 -14.15
CA MET A 877 -30.41 -13.98 -14.31
C MET A 877 -30.36 -14.34 -15.80
N VAL A 878 -29.46 -15.25 -16.14
CA VAL A 878 -29.23 -15.69 -17.53
C VAL A 878 -29.63 -17.17 -17.67
N PRO A 879 -30.57 -17.50 -18.57
CA PRO A 879 -30.98 -18.88 -18.79
C PRO A 879 -29.94 -19.67 -19.61
N SER A 880 -29.80 -20.96 -19.33
CA SER A 880 -29.13 -21.91 -20.21
C SER A 880 -29.96 -22.17 -21.48
N ARG A 881 -29.45 -23.00 -22.39
CA ARG A 881 -30.33 -23.60 -23.41
C ARG A 881 -31.43 -24.45 -22.74
N PRO A 882 -32.65 -24.50 -23.31
CA PRO A 882 -33.72 -25.32 -22.76
C PRO A 882 -33.53 -26.80 -23.08
N ILE A 883 -34.06 -27.64 -22.19
CA ILE A 883 -34.32 -29.05 -22.48
C ILE A 883 -35.82 -29.26 -22.56
N MET A 884 -36.29 -29.80 -23.68
CA MET A 884 -37.69 -30.13 -23.86
C MET A 884 -37.95 -31.57 -23.43
N ILE A 885 -38.94 -31.76 -22.56
CA ILE A 885 -39.50 -33.08 -22.25
C ILE A 885 -41.01 -33.08 -22.47
N SER A 886 -41.55 -34.25 -22.82
CA SER A 886 -42.99 -34.50 -22.81
C SER A 886 -43.36 -35.28 -21.56
N VAL A 887 -44.37 -34.83 -20.82
CA VAL A 887 -44.89 -35.51 -19.62
C VAL A 887 -46.33 -35.97 -19.89
N TYR A 888 -46.72 -37.11 -19.31
CA TYR A 888 -47.99 -37.78 -19.58
C TYR A 888 -48.74 -38.04 -18.27
N SER A 889 -50.07 -38.06 -18.31
CA SER A 889 -50.90 -38.26 -17.11
C SER A 889 -51.02 -39.71 -16.65
N VAL A 890 -50.46 -40.65 -17.43
CA VAL A 890 -50.42 -42.09 -17.19
C VAL A 890 -49.03 -42.63 -17.49
N GLU A 891 -48.73 -43.81 -16.95
CA GLU A 891 -47.50 -44.53 -17.28
C GLU A 891 -47.53 -44.96 -18.75
N CYS A 892 -46.66 -44.36 -19.57
CA CYS A 892 -46.60 -44.64 -21.00
C CYS A 892 -45.50 -45.67 -21.30
N ARG A 893 -45.87 -46.78 -21.94
CA ARG A 893 -44.94 -47.78 -22.45
C ARG A 893 -44.47 -47.40 -23.85
N LYS A 894 -43.19 -47.65 -24.16
CA LYS A 894 -42.63 -47.24 -25.44
C LYS A 894 -42.87 -48.33 -26.48
N VAL A 895 -43.58 -47.98 -27.54
CA VAL A 895 -43.58 -48.74 -28.80
C VAL A 895 -42.70 -47.97 -29.78
N ARG A 896 -41.58 -48.56 -30.19
CA ARG A 896 -40.73 -48.05 -31.27
C ARG A 896 -41.16 -48.73 -32.56
N TYR A 897 -41.11 -48.01 -33.67
CA TYR A 897 -41.33 -48.59 -34.98
C TYR A 897 -40.32 -48.07 -36.00
N ALA A 898 -40.02 -48.90 -37.00
CA ALA A 898 -39.26 -48.53 -38.18
C ALA A 898 -40.11 -48.87 -39.41
N ALA A 899 -40.35 -47.88 -40.26
CA ALA A 899 -41.07 -48.07 -41.51
C ALA A 899 -40.09 -47.95 -42.68
N SER A 900 -40.02 -48.96 -43.54
CA SER A 900 -39.24 -48.93 -44.78
C SER A 900 -40.14 -49.15 -45.99
N LYS A 901 -39.92 -48.38 -47.05
CA LYS A 901 -40.71 -48.44 -48.29
C LYS A 901 -39.84 -48.99 -49.41
N SER A 902 -40.22 -50.15 -49.95
CA SER A 902 -39.69 -50.68 -51.20
C SER A 902 -40.60 -50.27 -52.37
N LYS A 903 -40.15 -50.46 -53.62
CA LYS A 903 -40.96 -50.16 -54.83
C LYS A 903 -42.30 -50.92 -54.90
N LYS A 904 -42.49 -51.99 -54.11
CA LYS A 904 -43.70 -52.83 -54.12
C LYS A 904 -44.28 -53.14 -52.74
N SER A 905 -43.67 -52.69 -51.63
CA SER A 905 -44.15 -52.98 -50.28
C SER A 905 -43.78 -51.88 -49.27
N LEU A 906 -44.60 -51.73 -48.24
CA LEU A 906 -44.25 -51.02 -47.01
C LEU A 906 -44.04 -52.06 -45.93
N THR A 907 -42.86 -52.05 -45.30
CA THR A 907 -42.53 -52.93 -44.17
C THR A 907 -42.48 -52.10 -42.90
N PHE A 908 -43.21 -52.52 -41.87
CA PHE A 908 -43.14 -51.94 -40.54
C PHE A 908 -42.55 -52.95 -39.57
N GLU A 909 -41.47 -52.58 -38.89
CA GLU A 909 -40.95 -53.31 -37.74
C GLU A 909 -41.38 -52.58 -36.47
N PHE A 910 -41.96 -53.30 -35.51
CA PHE A 910 -42.33 -52.75 -34.22
C PHE A 910 -41.52 -53.44 -33.12
N SER A 911 -41.08 -52.67 -32.13
CA SER A 911 -40.52 -53.19 -30.88
C SER A 911 -41.22 -52.50 -29.72
N ALA A 912 -41.73 -53.26 -28.76
CA ALA A 912 -42.41 -52.74 -27.58
C ALA A 912 -41.77 -53.28 -26.29
N ASP A 913 -42.01 -52.61 -25.18
CA ASP A 913 -41.63 -53.11 -23.85
C ASP A 913 -42.37 -54.44 -23.56
N ARG A 914 -41.74 -55.37 -22.81
CA ARG A 914 -42.16 -56.79 -22.65
C ARG A 914 -43.61 -57.03 -22.24
N ASP A 915 -44.23 -56.04 -21.63
CA ASP A 915 -45.52 -56.18 -20.97
C ASP A 915 -46.67 -55.59 -21.82
N VAL A 916 -46.39 -55.05 -23.02
CA VAL A 916 -47.41 -54.50 -23.93
C VAL A 916 -48.19 -55.66 -24.58
N PRO A 917 -49.49 -55.85 -24.23
CA PRO A 917 -50.22 -57.05 -24.64
C PRO A 917 -50.69 -57.03 -26.10
N GLU A 918 -50.86 -55.84 -26.69
CA GLU A 918 -51.28 -55.67 -28.08
C GLU A 918 -50.77 -54.32 -28.62
N ILE A 919 -50.35 -54.28 -29.88
CA ILE A 919 -49.97 -53.05 -30.58
C ILE A 919 -51.24 -52.48 -31.23
N PRO A 920 -51.56 -51.19 -31.05
CA PRO A 920 -52.76 -50.60 -31.64
C PRO A 920 -52.75 -50.69 -33.17
N PRO A 921 -53.91 -50.79 -33.83
CA PRO A 921 -54.01 -50.98 -35.27
C PRO A 921 -53.36 -49.81 -36.04
N VAL A 922 -52.50 -50.14 -36.99
CA VAL A 922 -51.73 -49.17 -37.79
C VAL A 922 -52.30 -49.12 -39.21
N MET A 923 -52.66 -47.94 -39.69
CA MET A 923 -53.09 -47.70 -41.07
C MET A 923 -52.04 -46.87 -41.82
N ALA A 924 -51.69 -47.31 -43.04
CA ALA A 924 -50.90 -46.52 -43.97
C ALA A 924 -51.84 -45.62 -44.77
N VAL A 925 -51.67 -44.30 -44.65
CA VAL A 925 -52.45 -43.30 -45.39
C VAL A 925 -51.55 -42.67 -46.45
N GLN A 926 -51.95 -42.73 -47.72
CA GLN A 926 -51.26 -42.04 -48.81
C GLN A 926 -51.85 -40.63 -48.93
N SER A 927 -51.15 -39.64 -48.41
CA SER A 927 -51.46 -38.23 -48.64
C SER A 927 -51.07 -37.82 -50.06
N SER A 928 -52.04 -37.35 -50.83
CA SER A 928 -51.88 -36.73 -52.16
C SER A 928 -51.26 -35.35 -52.07
#